data_AF-A0AB37KJZ8-F1
#
_entry.id   AF-A0AB37KJZ8-F1
#
_cell.length_a   1.000
_cell.length_b   1.000
_cell.length_c   1.000
_cell.angle_alpha   90.00
_cell.angle_beta   90.00
_cell.angle_gamma   90.00
#
_symmetry.space_group_name_H-M   'P 1'
#
loop_
_entity.id
_entity.type
_entity.pdbx_description
1 polymer ?
#
loop_
_entity_poly.entity_id
_entity_poly.type
_entity_poly.pdbx_seq_one_letter_code
_entity_poly.pdbx_strand_id
1 'polypeptide(L)'
;MDDKNKILEDMESINLGNLNTIEFDLVLPRVGEHGSMISWISSDTRFLKRNGKVIQPRHGMGKRVVTLTGVFELGSYKMTKEYTVTIMEENDSFEVRDLMPIIVHAQINETFYLPNSAVITTANDLKLSHTIDWEGKEACCFEEPGIYQIRGHLLQSNFPVSAKIIVHRTYQKPLLHKERNCISCEGNVALLPSSFLQAMRRKVDALCEIDDDQMLYNFRMNAHLDLHNAQPMIGWDTVDSKLRGHTTGHYLSALALCYRETKEKKILNKIQYMIEELGKCQEAIAHIEGYHEGYLGGIEESQYDALENFAHYPEIWAPYYSLHKILAGLLDCYQYTYIEKAKQIAERLGNWVVNRLADIDKASLKRMWGIYIAGEYGGMNESLAQLYQLTGDIRFLQTAMKFDNDRLMVPLQQDVDALCWIHVNQHIPQVIGALKIFEGSHQEKYYTIAKRFWDFVVEAHTYTNGSIGEGEIFHEPYAIASMIDDNTGETCASYNMLKLTKELFSYEPNVKYMDYYERCMVNHILATQIQDIPEASTYFFPLEPGSKKSYTDENSCCHGTGLENHFKYSEAIYFVNKDDVYINLFISSVLYFDKQDVSVEMKVKEECPEDIHIKFIGAKKCKLHIRVPYWHRGDILVTINGVLQKTIIEDGYIVMDQLWENTEIHIQYHCSYFIEETPDRSDIISIHYGPYVLAVISQSQEYIQYQIQDIEKQISKQPQELKFYDLVNRVELLPLFQIDQQSYHVYVKKG
;
A
#
# COMPACT_ATOMS: atom_id res chain seq x y z
N MET A 1 48.00 -21.78 16.00
CA MET A 1 46.56 -21.60 16.29
C MET A 1 45.81 -22.19 15.12
N ASP A 2 44.91 -23.14 15.37
CA ASP A 2 44.03 -23.65 14.31
C ASP A 2 43.01 -22.56 13.90
N ASP A 3 42.41 -22.69 12.73
CA ASP A 3 41.56 -21.63 12.17
C ASP A 3 40.29 -21.39 13.01
N LYS A 4 39.83 -22.40 13.74
CA LYS A 4 38.72 -22.27 14.70
C LYS A 4 39.10 -21.38 15.89
N ASN A 5 40.27 -21.57 16.49
CA ASN A 5 40.72 -20.75 17.61
C ASN A 5 41.03 -19.30 17.15
N LYS A 6 41.53 -19.11 15.93
CA LYS A 6 41.69 -17.75 15.36
C LYS A 6 40.36 -17.03 15.20
N ILE A 7 39.31 -17.72 14.74
CA ILE A 7 37.95 -17.16 14.67
C ILE A 7 37.45 -16.77 16.07
N LEU A 8 37.68 -17.61 17.08
CA LEU A 8 37.28 -17.28 18.46
C LEU A 8 38.02 -16.06 19.01
N GLU A 9 39.34 -15.96 18.80
CA GLU A 9 40.13 -14.79 19.21
C GLU A 9 39.69 -13.53 18.44
N ASP A 10 39.41 -13.65 17.13
CA ASP A 10 38.82 -12.55 16.33
C ASP A 10 37.45 -12.14 16.86
N MET A 11 36.59 -13.09 17.23
CA MET A 11 35.27 -12.79 17.80
C MET A 11 35.37 -12.08 19.16
N GLU A 12 36.35 -12.44 19.99
CA GLU A 12 36.57 -11.79 21.29
C GLU A 12 37.21 -10.40 21.14
N SER A 13 38.07 -10.19 20.14
CA SER A 13 38.77 -8.92 19.92
C SER A 13 37.89 -7.83 19.30
N ILE A 14 36.81 -8.18 18.59
CA ILE A 14 35.89 -7.17 18.04
C ILE A 14 35.22 -6.35 19.15
N ASN A 15 35.55 -5.06 19.16
CA ASN A 15 34.94 -4.03 20.00
C ASN A 15 34.29 -2.97 19.12
N LEU A 16 32.96 -2.89 19.15
CA LEU A 16 32.16 -1.91 18.40
C LEU A 16 31.83 -0.64 19.22
N GLY A 17 32.41 -0.49 20.42
CA GLY A 17 32.13 0.64 21.31
C GLY A 17 30.86 0.48 22.15
N ASN A 18 30.30 1.60 22.63
CA ASN A 18 29.07 1.60 23.43
C ASN A 18 27.84 1.47 22.52
N LEU A 19 27.22 0.29 22.53
CA LEU A 19 26.07 -0.01 21.69
C LEU A 19 24.71 0.35 22.33
N ASN A 20 24.67 0.91 23.54
CA ASN A 20 23.39 1.16 24.25
C ASN A 20 22.77 2.54 23.96
N THR A 21 23.52 3.44 23.33
CA THR A 21 23.09 4.82 23.04
C THR A 21 23.73 5.30 21.74
N ILE A 22 23.38 4.65 20.63
CA ILE A 22 23.97 4.90 19.31
C ILE A 22 23.25 6.04 18.60
N GLU A 23 24.02 7.02 18.14
CA GLU A 23 23.56 8.22 17.42
C GLU A 23 24.39 8.47 16.14
N PHE A 24 25.29 7.55 15.78
CA PHE A 24 26.27 7.71 14.72
C PHE A 24 26.63 6.37 14.08
N ASP A 25 27.11 6.40 12.84
CA ASP A 25 27.52 5.22 12.08
C ASP A 25 28.54 4.36 12.83
N LEU A 26 28.31 3.05 12.82
CA LEU A 26 29.24 2.06 13.34
C LEU A 26 30.32 1.76 12.31
N VAL A 27 31.57 1.68 12.75
CA VAL A 27 32.67 1.19 11.89
C VAL A 27 32.72 -0.33 11.99
N LEU A 28 32.23 -1.01 10.95
CA LEU A 28 32.16 -2.47 10.92
C LEU A 28 33.38 -3.08 10.21
N PRO A 29 34.28 -3.80 10.91
CA PRO A 29 35.47 -4.40 10.30
C PRO A 29 35.09 -5.55 9.36
N ARG A 30 35.80 -5.67 8.24
CA ARG A 30 35.61 -6.77 7.26
C ARG A 30 36.61 -7.91 7.43
N VAL A 31 37.65 -7.72 8.25
CA VAL A 31 38.71 -8.70 8.52
C VAL A 31 39.08 -8.60 10.00
N GLY A 32 39.17 -9.74 10.68
CA GLY A 32 39.64 -9.85 12.06
C GLY A 32 41.16 -9.78 12.17
N GLU A 33 41.68 -9.51 13.37
CA GLU A 33 43.12 -9.36 13.63
C GLU A 33 43.95 -10.61 13.27
N HIS A 34 43.33 -11.79 13.35
CA HIS A 34 43.90 -13.10 13.02
C HIS A 34 43.49 -13.62 11.64
N GLY A 35 42.86 -12.77 10.82
CA GLY A 35 42.64 -12.99 9.39
C GLY A 35 41.27 -13.55 9.01
N SER A 36 40.33 -13.73 9.96
CA SER A 36 38.97 -14.15 9.62
C SER A 36 38.27 -13.08 8.79
N MET A 37 37.62 -13.46 7.69
CA MET A 37 36.72 -12.55 6.97
C MET A 37 35.44 -12.36 7.77
N ILE A 38 34.98 -11.11 7.89
CA ILE A 38 33.80 -10.76 8.65
C ILE A 38 32.75 -10.18 7.70
N SER A 39 31.55 -10.75 7.72
CA SER A 39 30.36 -10.18 7.10
C SER A 39 29.32 -9.85 8.16
N TRP A 40 28.51 -8.81 7.92
CA TRP A 40 27.59 -8.27 8.90
C TRP A 40 26.15 -8.40 8.43
N ILE A 41 25.29 -8.83 9.34
CA ILE A 41 23.85 -8.97 9.13
C ILE A 41 23.15 -8.13 10.20
N SER A 42 22.23 -7.26 9.78
CA SER A 42 21.37 -6.51 10.70
C SER A 42 19.98 -7.12 10.71
N SER A 43 19.37 -7.19 11.90
CA SER A 43 17.96 -7.60 12.06
C SER A 43 16.97 -6.53 11.61
N ASP A 44 17.39 -5.26 11.51
CA ASP A 44 16.56 -4.18 11.01
C ASP A 44 17.42 -3.16 10.23
N THR A 45 17.44 -3.32 8.91
CA THR A 45 18.21 -2.44 8.01
C THR A 45 17.61 -1.04 7.88
N ARG A 46 16.39 -0.78 8.38
CA ARG A 46 15.79 0.57 8.41
C ARG A 46 16.52 1.50 9.38
N PHE A 47 17.12 0.95 10.44
CA PHE A 47 17.83 1.74 11.46
C PHE A 47 19.34 1.46 11.52
N LEU A 48 19.78 0.26 11.12
CA LEU A 48 21.21 -0.07 11.05
C LEU A 48 21.52 -0.90 9.81
N LYS A 49 22.18 -0.28 8.83
CA LYS A 49 22.56 -0.92 7.57
C LYS A 49 23.77 -1.84 7.78
N ARG A 50 23.96 -2.80 6.87
CA ARG A 50 25.05 -3.82 6.93
C ARG A 50 26.46 -3.22 6.80
N ASN A 51 26.57 -2.01 6.27
CA ASN A 51 27.82 -1.26 6.17
C ASN A 51 28.12 -0.44 7.44
N GLY A 52 27.24 -0.48 8.45
CA GLY A 52 27.37 0.25 9.70
C GLY A 52 26.67 1.61 9.71
N LYS A 53 26.05 2.03 8.60
CA LYS A 53 25.28 3.28 8.58
C LYS A 53 24.10 3.19 9.54
N VAL A 54 24.02 4.14 10.46
CA VAL A 54 22.95 4.28 11.44
C VAL A 54 21.96 5.33 10.95
N ILE A 55 20.69 4.97 11.01
CA ILE A 55 19.58 5.86 10.74
C ILE A 55 18.84 5.98 12.06
N GLN A 56 18.95 7.14 12.71
CA GLN A 56 18.28 7.37 13.97
C GLN A 56 16.76 7.40 13.75
N PRO A 57 15.95 6.78 14.64
CA PRO A 57 14.51 6.98 14.64
C PRO A 57 14.22 8.47 14.77
N ARG A 58 13.30 9.00 13.95
CA ARG A 58 12.86 10.39 14.09
C ARG A 58 12.15 10.58 15.43
N HIS A 59 12.13 11.82 15.91
CA HIS A 59 11.42 12.18 17.12
C HIS A 59 9.91 11.82 17.07
N GLY A 60 9.42 11.22 18.15
CA GLY A 60 8.11 10.59 18.25
C GLY A 60 8.09 9.08 17.92
N MET A 61 9.13 8.53 17.30
CA MET A 61 9.22 7.08 17.02
C MET A 61 9.72 6.29 18.24
N GLY A 62 10.43 6.93 19.16
CA GLY A 62 11.16 6.31 20.26
C GLY A 62 12.43 5.58 19.80
N LYS A 63 13.28 5.20 20.76
CA LYS A 63 14.51 4.44 20.50
C LYS A 63 14.25 3.09 19.82
N ARG A 64 15.23 2.55 19.10
CA ARG A 64 15.16 1.22 18.45
C ARG A 64 16.25 0.31 18.95
N VAL A 65 15.91 -0.96 19.14
CA VAL A 65 16.87 -2.00 19.50
C VAL A 65 17.01 -2.93 18.30
N VAL A 66 18.23 -3.03 17.77
CA VAL A 66 18.58 -3.82 16.60
C VAL A 66 19.64 -4.85 16.99
N THR A 67 19.41 -6.11 16.68
CA THR A 67 20.44 -7.15 16.75
C THR A 67 21.32 -7.09 15.50
N LEU A 68 22.62 -6.93 15.69
CA LEU A 68 23.65 -6.95 14.65
C LEU A 68 24.47 -8.25 14.82
N THR A 69 24.56 -9.05 13.76
CA THR A 69 25.25 -10.35 13.77
C THR A 69 26.50 -10.29 12.90
N GLY A 70 27.67 -10.47 13.51
CA GLY A 70 28.93 -10.64 12.81
C GLY A 70 29.15 -12.12 12.47
N VAL A 71 29.40 -12.42 11.20
CA VAL A 71 29.66 -13.76 10.66
C VAL A 71 31.14 -13.84 10.28
N PHE A 72 31.87 -14.71 10.98
CA PHE A 72 33.33 -14.84 10.90
C PHE A 72 33.68 -16.12 10.14
N GLU A 73 34.46 -16.00 9.08
CA GLU A 73 34.84 -17.09 8.19
C GLU A 73 36.37 -17.16 8.03
N LEU A 74 36.95 -18.33 8.28
CA LEU A 74 38.37 -18.61 8.05
C LEU A 74 38.55 -20.08 7.64
N GLY A 75 39.09 -20.31 6.45
CA GLY A 75 39.22 -21.66 5.89
C GLY A 75 37.85 -22.31 5.67
N SER A 76 37.61 -23.47 6.29
CA SER A 76 36.31 -24.16 6.26
C SER A 76 35.40 -23.86 7.46
N TYR A 77 35.84 -22.99 8.38
CA TYR A 77 35.11 -22.69 9.61
C TYR A 77 34.30 -21.40 9.49
N LYS A 78 33.10 -21.41 10.06
CA LYS A 78 32.16 -20.29 10.10
C LYS A 78 31.51 -20.21 11.49
N MET A 79 31.55 -19.03 12.11
CA MET A 79 30.93 -18.77 13.42
C MET A 79 30.24 -17.41 13.44
N THR A 80 29.31 -17.21 14.38
CA THR A 80 28.52 -15.97 14.49
C THR A 80 28.56 -15.40 15.89
N LYS A 81 28.56 -14.06 16.00
CA LYS A 81 28.42 -13.32 17.26
C LYS A 81 27.37 -12.23 17.11
N GLU A 82 26.46 -12.14 18.07
CA GLU A 82 25.39 -11.15 18.09
C GLU A 82 25.74 -9.96 19.00
N TYR A 83 25.29 -8.78 18.61
CA TYR A 83 25.45 -7.52 19.30
C TYR A 83 24.10 -6.82 19.38
N THR A 84 23.65 -6.47 20.59
CA THR A 84 22.45 -5.66 20.79
C THR A 84 22.80 -4.19 20.66
N VAL A 85 22.22 -3.51 19.68
CA VAL A 85 22.44 -2.09 19.38
C VAL A 85 21.17 -1.30 19.69
N THR A 86 21.24 -0.35 20.60
CA THR A 86 20.16 0.59 20.91
C THR A 86 20.46 1.92 20.24
N ILE A 87 19.68 2.24 19.23
CA ILE A 87 19.77 3.48 18.46
C ILE A 87 18.83 4.50 19.08
N MET A 88 19.40 5.63 19.44
CA MET A 88 18.66 6.73 20.05
C MET A 88 17.89 7.49 18.99
N GLU A 89 16.71 7.91 19.40
CA GLU A 89 15.87 8.83 18.64
C GLU A 89 16.60 10.17 18.40
N GLU A 90 16.34 10.81 17.26
CA GLU A 90 16.89 12.11 16.94
C GLU A 90 16.38 13.20 17.89
N ASN A 91 17.25 14.14 18.23
CA ASN A 91 16.85 15.38 18.89
C ASN A 91 16.16 16.29 17.85
N ASP A 92 14.86 16.50 18.03
CA ASP A 92 14.02 17.28 17.11
C ASP A 92 14.37 18.77 17.21
N SER A 93 15.25 19.23 16.32
CA SER A 93 15.47 20.67 16.13
C SER A 93 15.19 21.00 14.67
N PHE A 94 14.02 21.60 14.44
CA PHE A 94 13.65 22.20 13.16
C PHE A 94 13.40 23.69 13.38
N GLU A 95 13.89 24.49 12.45
CA GLU A 95 13.60 25.92 12.43
C GLU A 95 12.35 26.18 11.59
N VAL A 96 11.31 26.71 12.23
CA VAL A 96 10.07 27.12 11.56
C VAL A 96 10.30 28.45 10.87
N ARG A 97 10.24 28.45 9.54
CA ARG A 97 10.32 29.68 8.74
C ARG A 97 8.94 30.31 8.55
N ASP A 98 7.94 29.48 8.25
CA ASP A 98 6.58 29.92 7.99
C ASP A 98 5.56 28.91 8.51
N LEU A 99 4.34 29.37 8.79
CA LEU A 99 3.22 28.55 9.25
C LEU A 99 1.99 28.86 8.41
N MET A 100 1.40 27.81 7.83
CA MET A 100 0.22 27.98 7.01
C MET A 100 -0.97 28.51 7.82
N PRO A 101 -1.74 29.46 7.28
CA PRO A 101 -2.88 30.03 7.99
C PRO A 101 -3.89 28.96 8.42
N ILE A 102 -4.24 28.96 9.70
CA ILE A 102 -5.30 28.12 10.25
C ILE A 102 -6.58 28.94 10.28
N ILE A 103 -7.52 28.61 9.40
CA ILE A 103 -8.82 29.26 9.30
C ILE A 103 -9.91 28.23 9.59
N VAL A 104 -10.74 28.50 10.59
CA VAL A 104 -11.83 27.61 10.98
C VAL A 104 -13.16 28.36 10.86
N HIS A 105 -14.11 27.77 10.17
CA HIS A 105 -15.47 28.27 10.09
C HIS A 105 -16.34 27.54 11.11
N ALA A 106 -17.12 28.28 11.87
CA ALA A 106 -17.99 27.76 12.93
C ALA A 106 -19.37 28.41 12.89
N GLN A 107 -20.34 27.79 13.56
CA GLN A 107 -21.68 28.35 13.77
C GLN A 107 -21.83 28.78 15.24
N ILE A 108 -22.62 29.83 15.48
CA ILE A 108 -22.99 30.21 16.85
C ILE A 108 -23.70 29.05 17.58
N ASN A 109 -23.46 28.94 18.89
CA ASN A 109 -24.07 27.95 19.78
C ASN A 109 -23.81 26.48 19.40
N GLU A 110 -22.83 26.21 18.54
CA GLU A 110 -22.36 24.86 18.23
C GLU A 110 -20.91 24.67 18.67
N THR A 111 -20.65 23.60 19.40
CA THR A 111 -19.27 23.21 19.73
C THR A 111 -18.55 22.74 18.47
N PHE A 112 -17.41 23.35 18.19
CA PHE A 112 -16.49 22.91 17.15
C PHE A 112 -15.10 22.69 17.74
N TYR A 113 -14.23 22.06 16.95
CA TYR A 113 -12.89 21.69 17.40
C TYR A 113 -11.83 22.25 16.46
N LEU A 114 -10.77 22.80 17.05
CA LEU A 114 -9.58 23.23 16.32
C LEU A 114 -8.84 22.01 15.73
N PRO A 115 -8.12 22.19 14.60
CA PRO A 115 -7.22 21.14 14.12
C PRO A 115 -6.10 20.91 15.14
N ASN A 116 -5.69 19.66 15.37
CA ASN A 116 -4.56 19.37 16.26
C ASN A 116 -3.21 19.38 15.52
N SER A 117 -3.19 19.67 14.22
CA SER A 117 -1.98 19.76 13.41
C SER A 117 -1.96 21.04 12.58
N ALA A 118 -0.77 21.58 12.35
CA ALA A 118 -0.48 22.70 11.45
C ALA A 118 0.56 22.29 10.42
N VAL A 119 0.46 22.87 9.23
CA VAL A 119 1.54 22.81 8.25
C VAL A 119 2.54 23.92 8.52
N ILE A 120 3.79 23.54 8.68
CA ILE A 120 4.93 24.47 8.74
C ILE A 120 5.77 24.34 7.47
N THR A 121 6.51 25.40 7.16
CA THR A 121 7.64 25.34 6.24
C THR A 121 8.93 25.53 7.02
N THR A 122 9.86 24.60 6.88
CA THR A 122 11.17 24.66 7.54
C THR A 122 12.10 25.66 6.85
N ALA A 123 13.25 25.94 7.45
CA ALA A 123 14.30 26.76 6.83
C ALA A 123 14.79 26.23 5.47
N ASN A 124 14.68 24.91 5.23
CA ASN A 124 15.09 24.25 3.99
C ASN A 124 13.93 24.08 2.99
N ASP A 125 12.88 24.89 3.10
CA ASP A 125 11.69 24.86 2.21
C ASP A 125 10.85 23.57 2.27
N LEU A 126 11.15 22.65 3.20
CA LEU A 126 10.36 21.44 3.40
C LEU A 126 9.06 21.74 4.14
N LYS A 127 7.94 21.20 3.67
CA LYS A 127 6.63 21.34 4.32
C LYS A 127 6.33 20.13 5.18
N LEU A 128 6.02 20.36 6.46
CA LEU A 128 5.82 19.31 7.44
C LEU A 128 4.55 19.54 8.25
N SER A 129 3.91 18.46 8.69
CA SER A 129 2.72 18.48 9.55
C SER A 129 3.13 18.28 11.02
N HIS A 130 2.85 19.26 11.86
CA HIS A 130 3.24 19.25 13.28
C HIS A 130 2.06 19.47 14.22
N THR A 131 2.09 18.74 15.34
CA THR A 131 1.05 18.78 16.36
C THR A 131 1.03 20.13 17.08
N ILE A 132 -0.18 20.65 17.31
CA ILE A 132 -0.46 21.89 18.03
C ILE A 132 -0.99 21.54 19.42
N ASP A 133 -0.50 22.25 20.43
CA ASP A 133 -1.13 22.36 21.75
C ASP A 133 -1.92 23.67 21.82
N TRP A 134 -3.23 23.56 22.06
CA TRP A 134 -4.12 24.71 22.19
C TRP A 134 -4.33 25.15 23.65
N GLU A 135 -3.56 24.57 24.60
CA GLU A 135 -3.61 24.87 26.03
C GLU A 135 -5.01 24.65 26.63
N GLY A 136 -5.69 23.56 26.23
CA GLY A 136 -7.04 23.23 26.69
C GLY A 136 -8.16 23.99 25.98
N LYS A 137 -7.86 24.66 24.84
CA LYS A 137 -8.82 25.43 24.03
C LYS A 137 -9.20 24.72 22.72
N GLU A 138 -9.05 23.40 22.67
CA GLU A 138 -9.30 22.59 21.47
C GLU A 138 -10.78 22.64 21.09
N ALA A 139 -11.68 22.57 22.08
CA ALA A 139 -13.12 22.69 21.92
C ALA A 139 -13.57 24.13 22.16
N CYS A 140 -14.26 24.72 21.20
CA CYS A 140 -14.70 26.11 21.24
C CYS A 140 -16.19 26.21 20.93
N CYS A 141 -16.86 27.19 21.53
CA CYS A 141 -18.24 27.57 21.23
C CYS A 141 -18.36 29.10 21.38
N PHE A 142 -19.08 29.75 20.46
CA PHE A 142 -19.29 31.20 20.48
C PHE A 142 -20.78 31.52 20.37
N GLU A 143 -21.23 32.50 21.12
CA GLU A 143 -22.64 32.92 21.15
C GLU A 143 -22.95 33.99 20.08
N GLU A 144 -21.94 34.73 19.65
CA GLU A 144 -22.07 35.84 18.70
C GLU A 144 -21.28 35.58 17.40
N PRO A 145 -21.77 36.04 16.24
CA PRO A 145 -21.01 35.97 15.00
C PRO A 145 -19.86 36.98 15.02
N GLY A 146 -18.74 36.62 14.41
CA GLY A 146 -17.55 37.46 14.43
C GLY A 146 -16.28 36.75 13.97
N ILE A 147 -15.17 37.49 14.04
CA ILE A 147 -13.83 36.93 13.82
C ILE A 147 -13.11 36.88 15.16
N TYR A 148 -12.74 35.69 15.58
CA TYR A 148 -12.02 35.43 16.82
C TYR A 148 -10.62 34.89 16.51
N GLN A 149 -9.73 35.00 17.48
CA GLN A 149 -8.36 34.50 17.40
C GLN A 149 -8.09 33.60 18.60
N ILE A 150 -7.71 32.36 18.35
CA ILE A 150 -7.24 31.44 19.38
C ILE A 150 -5.74 31.21 19.18
N ARG A 151 -5.00 31.21 20.29
CA ARG A 151 -3.54 31.01 20.29
C ARG A 151 -3.21 29.69 20.96
N GLY A 152 -2.17 29.06 20.43
CA GLY A 152 -1.54 27.86 20.96
C GLY A 152 -0.06 27.87 20.58
N HIS A 153 0.57 26.71 20.63
CA HIS A 153 1.96 26.55 20.22
C HIS A 153 2.20 25.17 19.61
N LEU A 154 3.24 25.02 18.81
CA LEU A 154 3.67 23.71 18.35
C LEU A 154 4.26 22.94 19.54
N LEU A 155 3.80 21.70 19.74
CA LEU A 155 4.14 20.88 20.91
C LEU A 155 5.67 20.67 21.08
N GLN A 156 6.44 20.76 19.99
CA GLN A 156 7.87 20.46 19.98
C GLN A 156 8.78 21.70 20.07
N SER A 157 8.44 22.79 19.36
CA SER A 157 9.29 23.99 19.28
C SER A 157 8.81 25.15 20.16
N ASN A 158 7.64 25.01 20.81
CA ASN A 158 6.90 26.10 21.44
C ASN A 158 6.67 27.29 20.49
N PHE A 159 6.79 27.08 19.17
CA PHE A 159 6.57 28.12 18.18
C PHE A 159 5.11 28.57 18.26
N PRO A 160 4.83 29.88 18.38
CA PRO A 160 3.47 30.37 18.58
C PRO A 160 2.59 30.10 17.35
N VAL A 161 1.40 29.55 17.59
CA VAL A 161 0.40 29.28 16.56
C VAL A 161 -0.84 30.12 16.83
N SER A 162 -1.49 30.58 15.76
CA SER A 162 -2.73 31.35 15.85
C SER A 162 -3.76 30.87 14.83
N ALA A 163 -4.93 30.46 15.30
CA ALA A 163 -6.09 30.17 14.47
C ALA A 163 -7.03 31.37 14.37
N LYS A 164 -7.48 31.68 13.15
CA LYS A 164 -8.55 32.63 12.86
C LYS A 164 -9.88 31.88 12.78
N ILE A 165 -10.80 32.19 13.68
CA ILE A 165 -12.13 31.58 13.72
C ILE A 165 -13.14 32.55 13.12
N ILE A 166 -13.85 32.12 12.08
CA ILE A 166 -14.92 32.88 11.43
C ILE A 166 -16.25 32.26 11.87
N VAL A 167 -16.94 32.92 12.80
CA VAL A 167 -18.21 32.44 13.37
C VAL A 167 -19.38 33.07 12.63
N HIS A 168 -20.22 32.21 12.06
CA HIS A 168 -21.41 32.59 11.30
C HIS A 168 -22.66 32.36 12.15
N ARG A 169 -23.75 33.07 11.84
CA ARG A 169 -25.07 32.76 12.41
C ARG A 169 -25.58 31.38 12.00
N THR A 170 -25.26 31.00 10.76
CA THR A 170 -25.54 29.68 10.20
C THR A 170 -24.36 29.30 9.33
N TYR A 171 -23.84 28.09 9.48
CA TYR A 171 -22.74 27.59 8.67
C TYR A 171 -23.02 26.15 8.24
N GLN A 172 -23.08 25.93 6.93
CA GLN A 172 -23.13 24.59 6.37
C GLN A 172 -21.74 24.24 5.85
N LYS A 173 -21.25 23.06 6.23
CA LYS A 173 -20.00 22.53 5.69
C LYS A 173 -20.16 22.36 4.17
N PRO A 174 -19.11 22.66 3.38
CA PRO A 174 -19.15 22.45 1.93
C PRO A 174 -19.50 20.99 1.60
N LEU A 175 -20.56 20.84 0.79
CA LEU A 175 -20.97 19.57 0.24
C LEU A 175 -20.62 19.54 -1.25
N LEU A 176 -20.11 18.41 -1.71
CA LEU A 176 -19.84 18.14 -3.11
C LEU A 176 -20.71 16.95 -3.54
N HIS A 177 -21.66 17.21 -4.43
CA HIS A 177 -22.44 16.17 -5.08
C HIS A 177 -21.71 15.72 -6.34
N LYS A 178 -20.76 14.79 -6.15
CA LYS A 178 -20.05 14.12 -7.24
C LYS A 178 -20.45 12.64 -7.25
N GLU A 179 -20.97 12.18 -8.38
CA GLU A 179 -21.31 10.77 -8.59
C GLU A 179 -20.19 10.05 -9.32
N ARG A 180 -20.20 8.72 -9.27
CA ARG A 180 -19.32 7.90 -10.10
C ARG A 180 -19.77 8.00 -11.56
N ASN A 181 -18.84 8.35 -12.44
CA ASN A 181 -19.03 8.38 -13.89
C ASN A 181 -19.06 6.99 -14.52
N CYS A 182 -18.37 6.03 -13.91
CA CYS A 182 -18.34 4.63 -14.34
C CYS A 182 -18.08 3.70 -13.14
N ILE A 183 -18.32 2.41 -13.33
CA ILE A 183 -18.08 1.36 -12.35
C ILE A 183 -17.18 0.28 -12.93
N SER A 184 -16.35 -0.32 -12.10
CA SER A 184 -15.53 -1.48 -12.48
C SER A 184 -16.42 -2.66 -12.85
N CYS A 185 -15.98 -3.47 -13.82
CA CYS A 185 -16.61 -4.74 -14.18
C CYS A 185 -16.07 -5.94 -13.37
N GLU A 186 -15.44 -5.71 -12.23
CA GLU A 186 -14.93 -6.78 -11.36
C GLU A 186 -15.96 -7.89 -11.11
N GLY A 187 -15.51 -9.15 -11.12
CA GLY A 187 -16.38 -10.32 -11.01
C GLY A 187 -17.12 -10.72 -12.30
N ASN A 188 -17.16 -9.87 -13.33
CA ASN A 188 -17.72 -10.18 -14.65
C ASN A 188 -16.65 -10.32 -15.74
N VAL A 189 -15.38 -10.42 -15.35
CA VAL A 189 -14.22 -10.50 -16.25
C VAL A 189 -13.47 -11.81 -15.98
N ALA A 190 -13.24 -12.60 -17.01
CA ALA A 190 -12.42 -13.81 -16.93
C ALA A 190 -11.07 -13.58 -17.60
N LEU A 191 -9.97 -13.84 -16.90
CA LEU A 191 -8.63 -13.79 -17.47
C LEU A 191 -8.41 -14.98 -18.42
N LEU A 192 -7.76 -14.70 -19.56
CA LEU A 192 -7.28 -15.70 -20.52
C LEU A 192 -5.79 -16.01 -20.26
N PRO A 193 -5.22 -17.07 -20.88
CA PRO A 193 -3.82 -17.46 -20.66
C PRO A 193 -2.83 -16.29 -20.81
N SER A 194 -2.10 -16.01 -19.73
CA SER A 194 -1.12 -14.92 -19.58
C SER A 194 -0.32 -15.13 -18.28
N SER A 195 0.76 -14.37 -18.04
CA SER A 195 1.45 -14.37 -16.74
C SER A 195 0.54 -13.97 -15.57
N PHE A 196 -0.45 -13.11 -15.80
CA PHE A 196 -1.46 -12.73 -14.79
C PHE A 196 -2.32 -13.91 -14.36
N LEU A 197 -2.87 -14.68 -15.31
CA LEU A 197 -3.67 -15.87 -14.99
C LEU A 197 -2.82 -16.94 -14.27
N GLN A 198 -1.55 -17.09 -14.66
CA GLN A 198 -0.62 -18.01 -13.98
C GLN A 198 -0.36 -17.60 -12.53
N ALA A 199 -0.10 -16.31 -12.28
CA ALA A 199 0.08 -15.77 -10.94
C ALA A 199 -1.17 -15.94 -10.05
N MET A 200 -2.36 -15.71 -10.62
CA MET A 200 -3.62 -15.96 -9.92
C MET A 200 -3.76 -17.44 -9.55
N ARG A 201 -3.55 -18.36 -10.50
CA ARG A 201 -3.69 -19.81 -10.27
C ARG A 201 -2.76 -20.34 -9.19
N ARG A 202 -1.49 -19.89 -9.17
CA ARG A 202 -0.56 -20.25 -8.07
C ARG A 202 -1.13 -19.88 -6.70
N LYS A 203 -1.76 -18.70 -6.59
CA LYS A 203 -2.37 -18.27 -5.33
C LYS A 203 -3.66 -19.02 -5.00
N VAL A 204 -4.45 -19.43 -6.00
CA VAL A 204 -5.59 -20.36 -5.81
C VAL A 204 -5.11 -21.67 -5.17
N ASP A 205 -4.06 -22.26 -5.73
CA ASP A 205 -3.48 -23.52 -5.24
C ASP A 205 -2.98 -23.34 -3.79
N ALA A 206 -2.29 -22.23 -3.48
CA ALA A 206 -1.84 -21.91 -2.13
C ALA A 206 -3.01 -21.79 -1.12
N LEU A 207 -4.05 -21.00 -1.45
CA LEU A 207 -5.22 -20.83 -0.59
C LEU A 207 -5.96 -22.15 -0.33
N CYS A 208 -5.94 -23.06 -1.30
CA CYS A 208 -6.53 -24.38 -1.14
C CYS A 208 -5.82 -25.23 -0.08
N GLU A 209 -4.53 -25.03 0.15
CA GLU A 209 -3.71 -25.86 1.04
C GLU A 209 -3.47 -25.24 2.42
N ILE A 210 -3.73 -23.94 2.60
CA ILE A 210 -3.65 -23.27 3.90
C ILE A 210 -4.60 -23.92 4.92
N ASP A 211 -4.08 -24.17 6.14
CA ASP A 211 -4.82 -24.73 7.27
C ASP A 211 -5.75 -23.67 7.89
N ASP A 212 -7.06 -23.91 7.78
CA ASP A 212 -8.08 -23.01 8.33
C ASP A 212 -8.08 -23.01 9.87
N ASP A 213 -7.74 -24.13 10.51
CA ASP A 213 -7.71 -24.23 11.97
C ASP A 213 -6.53 -23.44 12.55
N GLN A 214 -5.39 -23.40 11.85
CA GLN A 214 -4.27 -22.52 12.17
C GLN A 214 -4.70 -21.04 12.06
N MET A 215 -5.41 -20.66 10.99
CA MET A 215 -5.93 -19.29 10.82
C MET A 215 -6.93 -18.88 11.91
N LEU A 216 -7.57 -19.84 12.60
CA LEU A 216 -8.48 -19.60 13.72
C LEU A 216 -7.80 -19.64 15.10
N TYR A 217 -6.52 -19.99 15.17
CA TYR A 217 -5.80 -20.30 16.41
C TYR A 217 -5.94 -19.18 17.47
N ASN A 218 -5.56 -17.95 17.13
CA ASN A 218 -5.58 -16.82 18.06
C ASN A 218 -7.01 -16.44 18.50
N PHE A 219 -8.01 -16.63 17.63
CA PHE A 219 -9.41 -16.35 17.95
C PHE A 219 -9.98 -17.38 18.92
N ARG A 220 -9.70 -18.67 18.70
CA ARG A 220 -10.11 -19.76 19.60
C ARG A 220 -9.42 -19.67 20.95
N MET A 221 -8.14 -19.31 20.98
CA MET A 221 -7.41 -19.00 22.20
C MET A 221 -8.11 -17.92 23.02
N ASN A 222 -8.42 -16.77 22.42
CA ASN A 222 -9.12 -15.68 23.10
C ASN A 222 -10.55 -16.05 23.51
N ALA A 223 -11.21 -16.91 22.74
CA ALA A 223 -12.56 -17.39 23.03
C ALA A 223 -12.60 -18.56 24.03
N HIS A 224 -11.44 -19.06 24.51
CA HIS A 224 -11.32 -20.27 25.31
C HIS A 224 -12.00 -21.51 24.68
N LEU A 225 -11.91 -21.64 23.35
CA LEU A 225 -12.44 -22.77 22.58
C LEU A 225 -11.35 -23.79 22.22
N ASP A 226 -11.78 -24.99 21.80
CA ASP A 226 -10.86 -26.04 21.34
C ASP A 226 -10.05 -25.57 20.12
N LEU A 227 -8.75 -25.78 20.16
CA LEU A 227 -7.82 -25.40 19.08
C LEU A 227 -7.76 -26.45 17.96
N HIS A 228 -8.44 -27.59 18.10
CA HIS A 228 -8.44 -28.69 17.13
C HIS A 228 -7.04 -29.25 16.80
N ASN A 229 -6.10 -29.14 17.75
CA ASN A 229 -4.68 -29.46 17.57
C ASN A 229 -3.96 -28.65 16.47
N ALA A 230 -4.52 -27.50 16.08
CA ALA A 230 -3.88 -26.57 15.17
C ALA A 230 -2.52 -26.11 15.69
N GLN A 231 -1.57 -25.90 14.77
CA GLN A 231 -0.29 -25.29 15.12
C GLN A 231 -0.51 -23.80 15.44
N PRO A 232 0.30 -23.22 16.35
CA PRO A 232 0.30 -21.78 16.55
C PRO A 232 0.59 -21.02 15.25
N MET A 233 0.08 -19.80 15.17
CA MET A 233 0.41 -18.89 14.08
C MET A 233 1.89 -18.48 14.14
N ILE A 234 2.47 -18.15 12.98
CA ILE A 234 3.86 -17.69 12.82
C ILE A 234 3.93 -16.17 12.57
N GLY A 235 5.13 -15.61 12.42
CA GLY A 235 5.36 -14.20 12.08
C GLY A 235 4.78 -13.22 13.11
N TRP A 236 4.15 -12.15 12.63
CA TRP A 236 3.53 -11.12 13.48
C TRP A 236 2.17 -11.54 14.05
N ASP A 237 1.74 -12.78 13.77
CA ASP A 237 0.57 -13.42 14.36
C ASP A 237 0.94 -14.45 15.46
N THR A 238 2.23 -14.61 15.79
CA THR A 238 2.65 -15.48 16.90
C THR A 238 1.97 -15.13 18.22
N VAL A 239 1.89 -16.10 19.13
CA VAL A 239 1.27 -15.94 20.45
C VAL A 239 1.91 -14.84 21.30
N ASP A 240 3.18 -14.50 21.07
CA ASP A 240 3.89 -13.42 21.79
C ASP A 240 3.77 -12.06 21.08
N SER A 241 3.24 -12.03 19.85
CA SER A 241 3.03 -10.81 19.09
C SER A 241 1.79 -10.05 19.55
N LYS A 242 1.80 -8.74 19.31
CA LYS A 242 0.70 -7.81 19.65
C LYS A 242 -0.18 -7.44 18.45
N LEU A 243 0.12 -7.94 17.25
CA LEU A 243 -0.64 -7.67 16.02
C LEU A 243 -1.62 -8.79 15.63
N ARG A 244 -1.85 -9.78 16.50
CA ARG A 244 -2.59 -11.02 16.22
C ARG A 244 -3.98 -10.82 15.59
N GLY A 245 -4.36 -11.74 14.72
CA GLY A 245 -5.61 -11.79 13.95
C GLY A 245 -5.57 -11.06 12.61
N HIS A 246 -4.50 -10.30 12.32
CA HIS A 246 -4.45 -9.50 11.09
C HIS A 246 -4.37 -10.38 9.83
N THR A 247 -3.58 -11.47 9.86
CA THR A 247 -3.46 -12.37 8.70
C THR A 247 -4.75 -13.11 8.44
N THR A 248 -5.47 -13.53 9.48
CA THR A 248 -6.80 -14.17 9.33
C THR A 248 -7.79 -13.23 8.64
N GLY A 249 -7.76 -11.93 8.95
CA GLY A 249 -8.57 -10.93 8.27
C GLY A 249 -8.24 -10.84 6.76
N HIS A 250 -6.96 -10.74 6.42
CA HIS A 250 -6.50 -10.81 5.02
C HIS A 250 -6.88 -12.12 4.32
N TYR A 251 -6.80 -13.23 5.02
CA TYR A 251 -7.14 -14.54 4.49
C TYR A 251 -8.63 -14.64 4.14
N LEU A 252 -9.53 -14.07 4.95
CA LEU A 252 -10.95 -13.94 4.61
C LEU A 252 -11.16 -13.14 3.31
N SER A 253 -10.51 -11.97 3.18
CA SER A 253 -10.55 -11.16 1.95
C SER A 253 -10.00 -11.96 0.75
N ALA A 254 -8.87 -12.64 0.91
CA ALA A 254 -8.25 -13.45 -0.13
C ALA A 254 -9.15 -14.60 -0.60
N LEU A 255 -9.78 -15.34 0.32
CA LEU A 255 -10.76 -16.37 -0.01
C LEU A 255 -11.95 -15.78 -0.78
N ALA A 256 -12.49 -14.64 -0.33
CA ALA A 256 -13.64 -14.01 -0.95
C ALA A 256 -13.32 -13.48 -2.37
N LEU A 257 -12.17 -12.84 -2.55
CA LEU A 257 -11.66 -12.41 -3.86
C LEU A 257 -11.37 -13.60 -4.77
N CYS A 258 -10.77 -14.67 -4.25
CA CYS A 258 -10.53 -15.90 -5.00
C CYS A 258 -11.86 -16.52 -5.49
N TYR A 259 -12.87 -16.59 -4.62
CA TYR A 259 -14.20 -17.07 -5.01
C TYR A 259 -14.87 -16.15 -6.04
N ARG A 260 -14.68 -14.83 -5.95
CA ARG A 260 -15.16 -13.87 -6.95
C ARG A 260 -14.63 -14.23 -8.35
N GLU A 261 -13.31 -14.42 -8.49
CA GLU A 261 -12.65 -14.67 -9.77
C GLU A 261 -12.87 -16.10 -10.32
N THR A 262 -12.94 -17.10 -9.45
CA THR A 262 -12.85 -18.52 -9.87
C THR A 262 -14.14 -19.31 -9.71
N LYS A 263 -15.03 -18.88 -8.80
CA LYS A 263 -16.20 -19.65 -8.35
C LYS A 263 -15.87 -21.05 -7.81
N GLU A 264 -14.64 -21.26 -7.33
CA GLU A 264 -14.21 -22.57 -6.83
C GLU A 264 -14.95 -23.00 -5.56
N LYS A 265 -15.48 -24.23 -5.58
CA LYS A 265 -16.27 -24.78 -4.46
C LYS A 265 -15.43 -25.03 -3.20
N LYS A 266 -14.16 -25.44 -3.33
CA LYS A 266 -13.27 -25.66 -2.17
C LYS A 266 -13.08 -24.35 -1.40
N ILE A 267 -12.85 -23.25 -2.11
CA ILE A 267 -12.75 -21.91 -1.53
C ILE A 267 -14.05 -21.50 -0.83
N LEU A 268 -15.22 -21.70 -1.46
CA LEU A 268 -16.51 -21.41 -0.82
C LEU A 268 -16.70 -22.19 0.50
N ASN A 269 -16.33 -23.47 0.54
CA ASN A 269 -16.42 -24.28 1.76
C ASN A 269 -15.51 -23.74 2.87
N LYS A 270 -14.30 -23.28 2.53
CA LYS A 270 -13.37 -22.65 3.47
C LYS A 270 -13.94 -21.34 4.03
N ILE A 271 -14.53 -20.49 3.18
CA ILE A 271 -15.24 -19.28 3.64
C ILE A 271 -16.34 -19.65 4.63
N GLN A 272 -17.21 -20.60 4.27
CA GLN A 272 -18.31 -21.04 5.14
C GLN A 272 -17.81 -21.55 6.50
N TYR A 273 -16.74 -22.34 6.49
CA TYR A 273 -16.10 -22.84 7.71
C TYR A 273 -15.56 -21.71 8.57
N MET A 274 -14.74 -20.82 8.00
CA MET A 274 -14.16 -19.68 8.72
C MET A 274 -15.23 -18.78 9.33
N ILE A 275 -16.28 -18.44 8.59
CA ILE A 275 -17.38 -17.60 9.08
C ILE A 275 -18.16 -18.29 10.19
N GLU A 276 -18.40 -19.60 10.08
CA GLU A 276 -19.09 -20.37 11.11
C GLU A 276 -18.31 -20.36 12.43
N GLU A 277 -17.01 -20.67 12.37
CA GLU A 277 -16.11 -20.76 13.52
C GLU A 277 -15.80 -19.40 14.16
N LEU A 278 -15.60 -18.35 13.36
CA LEU A 278 -15.44 -16.99 13.89
C LEU A 278 -16.70 -16.51 14.59
N GLY A 279 -17.88 -16.89 14.10
CA GLY A 279 -19.15 -16.62 14.79
C GLY A 279 -19.21 -17.25 16.17
N LYS A 280 -18.79 -18.52 16.30
CA LYS A 280 -18.69 -19.21 17.60
C LYS A 280 -17.69 -18.52 18.53
N CYS A 281 -16.56 -18.05 18.01
CA CYS A 281 -15.59 -17.29 18.78
C CYS A 281 -16.20 -15.96 19.29
N GLN A 282 -16.87 -15.19 18.43
CA GLN A 282 -17.53 -13.93 18.80
C GLN A 282 -18.63 -14.14 19.87
N GLU A 283 -19.39 -15.23 19.77
CA GLU A 283 -20.38 -15.61 20.78
C GLU A 283 -19.74 -15.97 22.12
N ALA A 284 -18.69 -16.80 22.11
CA ALA A 284 -18.01 -17.22 23.34
C ALA A 284 -17.31 -16.05 24.04
N ILE A 285 -16.62 -15.18 23.29
CA ILE A 285 -15.93 -13.98 23.81
C ILE A 285 -16.90 -13.06 24.57
N ALA A 286 -18.14 -12.91 24.09
CA ALA A 286 -19.14 -12.06 24.73
C ALA A 286 -19.53 -12.51 26.16
N HIS A 287 -19.13 -13.71 26.57
CA HIS A 287 -19.35 -14.26 27.91
C HIS A 287 -18.10 -14.27 28.81
N ILE A 288 -16.97 -13.75 28.32
CA ILE A 288 -15.72 -13.68 29.06
C ILE A 288 -15.62 -12.34 29.80
N GLU A 289 -15.27 -12.39 31.09
CA GLU A 289 -15.05 -11.18 31.89
C GLU A 289 -13.94 -10.31 31.29
N GLY A 290 -14.19 -9.00 31.15
CA GLY A 290 -13.25 -8.04 30.55
C GLY A 290 -13.46 -7.80 29.05
N TYR A 291 -14.35 -8.54 28.39
CA TYR A 291 -14.74 -8.30 27.00
C TYR A 291 -16.16 -7.72 26.90
N HIS A 292 -16.38 -6.90 25.86
CA HIS A 292 -17.65 -6.28 25.56
C HIS A 292 -18.35 -6.98 24.38
N GLU A 293 -19.69 -6.89 24.37
CA GLU A 293 -20.50 -7.52 23.35
C GLU A 293 -20.11 -7.09 21.93
N GLY A 294 -20.01 -8.07 21.03
CA GLY A 294 -19.71 -7.87 19.62
C GLY A 294 -18.22 -7.92 19.28
N TYR A 295 -17.33 -7.89 20.28
CA TYR A 295 -15.90 -8.01 20.05
C TYR A 295 -15.50 -9.33 19.40
N LEU A 296 -14.58 -9.26 18.44
CA LEU A 296 -13.93 -10.39 17.79
C LEU A 296 -12.51 -9.98 17.40
N GLY A 297 -11.49 -10.65 17.93
CA GLY A 297 -10.11 -10.35 17.62
C GLY A 297 -9.12 -11.41 18.11
N GLY A 298 -7.94 -11.45 17.48
CA GLY A 298 -6.80 -12.26 17.93
C GLY A 298 -6.00 -11.61 19.06
N ILE A 299 -6.33 -10.36 19.43
CA ILE A 299 -5.77 -9.63 20.57
C ILE A 299 -6.84 -9.39 21.63
N GLU A 300 -6.42 -9.09 22.85
CA GLU A 300 -7.29 -8.73 23.96
C GLU A 300 -7.71 -7.26 23.91
N GLU A 301 -8.87 -6.91 24.51
CA GLU A 301 -9.36 -5.53 24.56
C GLU A 301 -8.42 -4.56 25.30
N SER A 302 -7.52 -5.09 26.15
CA SER A 302 -6.57 -4.28 26.92
C SER A 302 -5.57 -3.50 26.07
N GLN A 303 -5.32 -3.90 24.82
CA GLN A 303 -4.52 -3.08 23.90
C GLN A 303 -5.25 -1.81 23.45
N TYR A 304 -6.58 -1.86 23.37
CA TYR A 304 -7.40 -0.68 23.07
C TYR A 304 -7.45 0.24 24.29
N ASP A 305 -7.61 -0.31 25.50
CA ASP A 305 -7.48 0.45 26.76
C ASP A 305 -6.12 1.18 26.81
N ALA A 306 -5.03 0.50 26.45
CA ALA A 306 -3.70 1.09 26.45
C ALA A 306 -3.54 2.19 25.38
N LEU A 307 -4.10 2.01 24.17
CA LEU A 307 -4.09 3.04 23.14
C LEU A 307 -4.87 4.30 23.56
N GLU A 308 -6.00 4.12 24.22
CA GLU A 308 -6.81 5.21 24.76
C GLU A 308 -6.08 5.97 25.89
N ASN A 309 -5.13 5.31 26.55
CA ASN A 309 -4.17 5.93 27.48
C ASN A 309 -2.86 6.37 26.80
N PHE A 310 -2.84 6.45 25.47
CA PHE A 310 -1.74 6.93 24.64
C PHE A 310 -0.46 6.10 24.73
N ALA A 311 -0.57 4.78 24.96
CA ALA A 311 0.57 3.88 24.88
C ALA A 311 1.23 3.91 23.49
N HIS A 312 2.54 3.68 23.46
CA HIS A 312 3.36 3.77 22.25
C HIS A 312 3.80 2.40 21.77
N TYR A 313 4.23 2.29 20.51
CA TYR A 313 4.92 1.11 20.03
C TYR A 313 6.31 0.98 20.70
N PRO A 314 6.77 -0.21 21.13
CA PRO A 314 6.15 -1.54 20.99
C PRO A 314 5.33 -2.02 22.22
N GLU A 315 4.92 -1.12 23.12
CA GLU A 315 4.06 -1.49 24.27
C GLU A 315 2.70 -2.04 23.81
N ILE A 316 2.19 -1.52 22.71
CA ILE A 316 1.09 -2.07 21.91
C ILE A 316 1.45 -2.06 20.43
N TRP A 317 0.66 -2.75 19.60
CA TRP A 317 0.88 -2.75 18.15
C TRP A 317 -0.43 -2.67 17.37
N ALA A 318 -0.73 -1.47 16.86
CA ALA A 318 -1.80 -1.17 15.89
C ALA A 318 -3.11 -1.96 16.09
N PRO A 319 -3.79 -1.88 17.26
CA PRO A 319 -4.95 -2.71 17.55
C PRO A 319 -6.10 -2.52 16.55
N TYR A 320 -6.35 -1.28 16.12
CA TYR A 320 -7.38 -0.98 15.11
C TYR A 320 -6.99 -1.44 13.69
N TYR A 321 -5.70 -1.60 13.37
CA TYR A 321 -5.27 -2.19 12.10
C TYR A 321 -5.70 -3.66 12.01
N SER A 322 -5.45 -4.45 13.05
CA SER A 322 -5.83 -5.87 13.08
C SER A 322 -7.35 -6.02 13.02
N LEU A 323 -8.07 -5.17 13.76
CA LEU A 323 -9.53 -5.12 13.71
C LEU A 323 -10.07 -4.77 12.32
N HIS A 324 -9.45 -3.80 11.64
CA HIS A 324 -9.80 -3.43 10.28
C HIS A 324 -9.68 -4.62 9.33
N LYS A 325 -8.59 -5.41 9.38
CA LYS A 325 -8.45 -6.58 8.49
C LYS A 325 -9.56 -7.60 8.70
N ILE A 326 -9.92 -7.85 9.95
CA ILE A 326 -11.03 -8.77 10.28
C ILE A 326 -12.35 -8.23 9.72
N LEU A 327 -12.65 -6.94 9.95
CA LEU A 327 -13.90 -6.36 9.47
C LEU A 327 -13.96 -6.33 7.94
N ALA A 328 -12.88 -5.93 7.27
CA ALA A 328 -12.78 -5.94 5.81
C ALA A 328 -12.99 -7.35 5.24
N GLY A 329 -12.33 -8.36 5.82
CA GLY A 329 -12.49 -9.75 5.40
C GLY A 329 -13.92 -10.28 5.53
N LEU A 330 -14.62 -9.95 6.63
CA LEU A 330 -16.02 -10.31 6.82
C LEU A 330 -16.94 -9.62 5.80
N LEU A 331 -16.69 -8.34 5.51
CA LEU A 331 -17.43 -7.57 4.53
C LEU A 331 -17.22 -8.11 3.11
N ASP A 332 -15.97 -8.45 2.74
CA ASP A 332 -15.66 -9.06 1.45
C ASP A 332 -16.33 -10.42 1.30
N CYS A 333 -16.29 -11.26 2.35
CA CYS A 333 -16.99 -12.54 2.37
C CYS A 333 -18.49 -12.34 2.12
N TYR A 334 -19.13 -11.39 2.81
CA TYR A 334 -20.54 -11.07 2.54
C TYR A 334 -20.77 -10.59 1.10
N GLN A 335 -19.97 -9.64 0.63
CA GLN A 335 -20.12 -9.03 -0.70
C GLN A 335 -20.07 -10.06 -1.83
N TYR A 336 -19.18 -11.05 -1.75
CA TYR A 336 -18.95 -12.00 -2.85
C TYR A 336 -19.65 -13.35 -2.69
N THR A 337 -20.20 -13.66 -1.52
CA THR A 337 -20.89 -14.94 -1.27
C THR A 337 -22.32 -14.82 -0.77
N TYR A 338 -22.73 -13.63 -0.30
CA TYR A 338 -24.02 -13.36 0.35
C TYR A 338 -24.28 -14.22 1.60
N ILE A 339 -23.22 -14.70 2.28
CA ILE A 339 -23.36 -15.41 3.56
C ILE A 339 -23.76 -14.40 4.64
N GLU A 340 -25.04 -14.37 4.99
CA GLU A 340 -25.61 -13.43 5.97
C GLU A 340 -24.94 -13.48 7.35
N LYS A 341 -24.43 -14.65 7.78
CA LYS A 341 -23.68 -14.77 9.05
C LYS A 341 -22.42 -13.88 9.05
N ALA A 342 -21.74 -13.71 7.91
CA ALA A 342 -20.58 -12.82 7.80
C ALA A 342 -20.96 -11.36 8.07
N LYS A 343 -22.08 -10.90 7.48
CA LYS A 343 -22.65 -9.57 7.73
C LYS A 343 -23.04 -9.39 9.20
N GLN A 344 -23.68 -10.38 9.82
CA GLN A 344 -24.07 -10.29 11.23
C GLN A 344 -22.85 -10.14 12.16
N ILE A 345 -21.78 -10.92 11.92
CA ILE A 345 -20.53 -10.81 12.69
C ILE A 345 -19.92 -9.42 12.49
N ALA A 346 -19.86 -8.94 11.24
CA ALA A 346 -19.34 -7.62 10.90
C ALA A 346 -20.12 -6.47 11.55
N GLU A 347 -21.45 -6.53 11.53
CA GLU A 347 -22.33 -5.55 12.17
C GLU A 347 -22.14 -5.51 13.69
N ARG A 348 -22.03 -6.67 14.36
CA ARG A 348 -21.77 -6.75 15.80
C ARG A 348 -20.40 -6.17 16.15
N LEU A 349 -19.38 -6.45 15.33
CA LEU A 349 -18.04 -5.89 15.49
C LEU A 349 -18.03 -4.37 15.27
N GLY A 350 -18.74 -3.87 14.26
CA GLY A 350 -18.93 -2.45 14.03
C GLY A 350 -19.64 -1.77 15.20
N ASN A 351 -20.68 -2.40 15.77
CA ASN A 351 -21.39 -1.88 16.94
C ASN A 351 -20.47 -1.81 18.17
N TRP A 352 -19.58 -2.79 18.35
CA TRP A 352 -18.54 -2.72 19.38
C TRP A 352 -17.66 -1.47 19.19
N VAL A 353 -17.19 -1.18 17.98
CA VAL A 353 -16.41 0.04 17.69
C VAL A 353 -17.19 1.32 17.96
N VAL A 354 -18.47 1.37 17.56
CA VAL A 354 -19.37 2.51 17.83
C VAL A 354 -19.46 2.78 19.33
N ASN A 355 -19.68 1.72 20.13
CA ASN A 355 -19.82 1.83 21.58
C ASN A 355 -18.49 2.21 22.23
N ARG A 356 -17.39 1.55 21.84
CA ARG A 356 -16.05 1.78 22.38
C ARG A 356 -15.59 3.23 22.21
N LEU A 357 -15.82 3.79 21.02
CA LEU A 357 -15.42 5.17 20.72
C LEU A 357 -16.47 6.22 21.15
N ALA A 358 -17.60 5.82 21.73
CA ALA A 358 -18.71 6.73 22.04
C ALA A 358 -18.30 7.86 22.99
N ASP A 359 -17.58 7.51 24.05
CA ASP A 359 -17.27 8.38 25.18
C ASP A 359 -15.88 9.04 25.11
N ILE A 360 -15.10 8.77 24.05
CA ILE A 360 -13.80 9.39 23.84
C ILE A 360 -13.98 10.76 23.19
N ASP A 361 -13.41 11.80 23.81
CA ASP A 361 -13.48 13.16 23.27
C ASP A 361 -12.64 13.29 21.99
N LYS A 362 -13.00 14.28 21.16
CA LYS A 362 -12.38 14.46 19.84
C LYS A 362 -10.90 14.82 19.90
N ALA A 363 -10.42 15.50 20.95
CA ALA A 363 -9.01 15.85 21.07
C ALA A 363 -8.19 14.58 21.37
N SER A 364 -8.68 13.73 22.27
CA SER A 364 -8.09 12.42 22.55
C SER A 364 -8.05 11.52 21.32
N LEU A 365 -9.16 11.41 20.57
CA LEU A 365 -9.22 10.64 19.31
C LEU A 365 -8.13 11.09 18.31
N LYS A 366 -8.06 12.40 18.02
CA LYS A 366 -7.06 12.92 17.08
C LYS A 366 -5.62 12.70 17.57
N ARG A 367 -5.39 12.70 18.89
CA ARG A 367 -4.10 12.37 19.47
C ARG A 367 -3.77 10.89 19.28
N MET A 368 -4.70 9.98 19.56
CA MET A 368 -4.52 8.53 19.37
C MET A 368 -4.06 8.21 17.95
N TRP A 369 -4.76 8.73 16.93
CA TRP A 369 -4.47 8.48 15.51
C TRP A 369 -3.16 9.09 15.02
N GLY A 370 -2.62 10.07 15.76
CA GLY A 370 -1.32 10.67 15.49
C GLY A 370 -0.12 9.89 16.05
N ILE A 371 -0.34 8.84 16.85
CA ILE A 371 0.74 8.04 17.44
C ILE A 371 1.32 7.10 16.39
N TYR A 372 2.64 7.15 16.18
CA TYR A 372 3.37 6.29 15.25
C TYR A 372 3.15 4.79 15.56
N ILE A 373 2.69 4.04 14.55
CA ILE A 373 2.32 2.60 14.60
C ILE A 373 1.21 2.24 15.58
N ALA A 374 1.30 2.61 16.86
CA ALA A 374 0.27 2.30 17.86
C ALA A 374 -1.11 2.88 17.49
N GLY A 375 -1.12 4.09 16.92
CA GLY A 375 -2.31 4.76 16.41
C GLY A 375 -2.75 4.32 15.01
N GLU A 376 -2.06 3.36 14.38
CA GLU A 376 -2.45 2.86 13.07
C GLU A 376 -3.77 2.09 13.15
N TYR A 377 -4.72 2.50 12.32
CA TYR A 377 -6.06 1.90 12.23
C TYR A 377 -6.36 1.30 10.84
N GLY A 378 -5.36 1.23 9.96
CA GLY A 378 -5.56 0.84 8.57
C GLY A 378 -6.74 1.59 7.93
N GLY A 379 -7.66 0.85 7.32
CA GLY A 379 -8.90 1.36 6.70
C GLY A 379 -10.12 1.20 7.60
N MET A 380 -10.01 1.35 8.92
CA MET A 380 -11.17 1.19 9.81
C MET A 380 -12.31 2.15 9.47
N ASN A 381 -11.96 3.37 9.06
CA ASN A 381 -12.89 4.36 8.53
C ASN A 381 -13.56 3.90 7.22
N GLU A 382 -12.85 3.17 6.37
CA GLU A 382 -13.39 2.56 5.15
C GLU A 382 -14.45 1.51 5.48
N SER A 383 -14.11 0.52 6.31
CA SER A 383 -15.01 -0.60 6.63
C SER A 383 -16.27 -0.14 7.37
N LEU A 384 -16.16 0.87 8.25
CA LEU A 384 -17.34 1.46 8.90
C LEU A 384 -18.22 2.23 7.92
N ALA A 385 -17.64 2.97 6.96
CA ALA A 385 -18.41 3.61 5.91
C ALA A 385 -19.12 2.60 5.00
N GLN A 386 -18.48 1.45 4.71
CA GLN A 386 -19.10 0.34 3.99
C GLN A 386 -20.25 -0.29 4.80
N LEU A 387 -20.08 -0.51 6.11
CA LEU A 387 -21.18 -0.97 6.97
C LEU A 387 -22.38 -0.02 6.93
N TYR A 388 -22.16 1.30 6.93
CA TYR A 388 -23.24 2.27 6.73
C TYR A 388 -23.96 2.04 5.40
N GLN A 389 -23.23 1.83 4.29
CA GLN A 389 -23.83 1.56 2.98
C GLN A 389 -24.67 0.27 2.97
N LEU A 390 -24.24 -0.77 3.70
CA LEU A 390 -24.93 -2.05 3.77
C LEU A 390 -26.16 -2.04 4.70
N THR A 391 -26.14 -1.24 5.76
CA THR A 391 -27.14 -1.28 6.84
C THR A 391 -28.08 -0.07 6.87
N GLY A 392 -27.64 1.07 6.34
CA GLY A 392 -28.29 2.36 6.51
C GLY A 392 -28.13 2.97 7.91
N ASP A 393 -27.39 2.34 8.83
CA ASP A 393 -27.19 2.86 10.18
C ASP A 393 -26.14 3.98 10.20
N ILE A 394 -26.64 5.21 10.33
CA ILE A 394 -25.83 6.44 10.32
C ILE A 394 -24.74 6.46 11.40
N ARG A 395 -24.89 5.69 12.48
CA ARG A 395 -23.89 5.61 13.58
C ARG A 395 -22.56 5.07 13.08
N PHE A 396 -22.55 4.20 12.06
CA PHE A 396 -21.31 3.71 11.46
C PHE A 396 -20.59 4.81 10.68
N LEU A 397 -21.31 5.61 9.89
CA LEU A 397 -20.72 6.74 9.16
C LEU A 397 -20.20 7.82 10.12
N GLN A 398 -20.94 8.12 11.18
CA GLN A 398 -20.49 9.05 12.22
C GLN A 398 -19.24 8.55 12.94
N THR A 399 -19.18 7.26 13.25
CA THR A 399 -17.99 6.63 13.86
C THR A 399 -16.82 6.57 12.88
N ALA A 400 -17.04 6.34 11.58
CA ALA A 400 -16.00 6.41 10.56
C ALA A 400 -15.29 7.78 10.56
N MET A 401 -16.04 8.88 10.74
CA MET A 401 -15.48 10.23 10.85
C MET A 401 -14.72 10.49 12.17
N LYS A 402 -14.86 9.63 13.19
CA LYS A 402 -14.07 9.72 14.43
C LYS A 402 -12.61 9.32 14.21
N PHE A 403 -12.30 8.65 13.10
CA PHE A 403 -10.95 8.31 12.66
C PHE A 403 -10.27 9.41 11.83
N ASP A 404 -10.79 10.64 11.81
CA ASP A 404 -10.11 11.77 11.16
C ASP A 404 -8.72 11.99 11.79
N ASN A 405 -7.65 11.82 11.00
CA ASN A 405 -6.26 12.04 11.41
C ASN A 405 -5.75 13.37 10.84
N ASP A 406 -5.77 14.41 11.66
CA ASP A 406 -5.39 15.77 11.26
C ASP A 406 -3.93 15.88 10.79
N ARG A 407 -3.00 15.04 11.29
CA ARG A 407 -1.59 15.04 10.83
C ARG A 407 -1.49 14.75 9.33
N LEU A 408 -2.35 13.87 8.82
CA LEU A 408 -2.45 13.54 7.40
C LEU A 408 -3.43 14.46 6.66
N MET A 409 -4.62 14.67 7.22
CA MET A 409 -5.76 15.22 6.49
C MET A 409 -5.76 16.74 6.41
N VAL A 410 -5.20 17.47 7.38
CA VAL A 410 -5.15 18.94 7.34
C VAL A 410 -4.27 19.45 6.19
N PRO A 411 -3.03 18.96 6.00
CA PRO A 411 -2.20 19.36 4.85
C PRO A 411 -2.89 19.12 3.51
N LEU A 412 -3.51 17.95 3.34
CA LEU A 412 -4.20 17.57 2.09
C LEU A 412 -5.41 18.46 1.79
N GLN A 413 -6.15 18.88 2.82
CA GLN A 413 -7.25 19.86 2.68
C GLN A 413 -6.74 21.25 2.29
N GLN A 414 -5.51 21.58 2.67
CA GLN A 414 -4.84 22.83 2.31
C GLN A 414 -4.11 22.77 0.96
N ASP A 415 -4.27 21.68 0.20
CA ASP A 415 -3.57 21.42 -1.06
C ASP A 415 -2.04 21.46 -0.90
N VAL A 416 -1.55 20.83 0.17
CA VAL A 416 -0.12 20.78 0.50
C VAL A 416 0.36 19.35 0.70
N ASP A 417 1.42 19.02 -0.02
CA ASP A 417 2.24 17.85 0.26
C ASP A 417 3.08 18.09 1.52
N ALA A 418 2.67 17.46 2.61
CA ALA A 418 3.43 17.34 3.85
C ALA A 418 3.56 15.86 4.25
N LEU A 419 3.69 14.97 3.26
CA LEU A 419 3.83 13.53 3.46
C LEU A 419 5.23 13.16 3.94
N CYS A 420 6.22 14.01 3.74
CA CYS A 420 7.58 13.75 4.16
C CYS A 420 7.66 13.29 5.63
N TRP A 421 8.38 12.19 5.85
CA TRP A 421 8.64 11.54 7.14
C TRP A 421 7.46 10.84 7.82
N ILE A 422 6.34 10.61 7.13
CA ILE A 422 5.24 9.78 7.66
C ILE A 422 5.23 8.37 7.05
N HIS A 423 4.68 7.40 7.78
CA HIS A 423 4.65 6.00 7.37
C HIS A 423 3.67 5.75 6.21
N VAL A 424 4.16 5.26 5.09
CA VAL A 424 3.43 5.19 3.81
C VAL A 424 2.14 4.40 3.96
N ASN A 425 2.26 3.11 4.29
CA ASN A 425 1.13 2.19 4.30
C ASN A 425 0.18 2.40 5.50
N GLN A 426 0.62 3.11 6.54
CA GLN A 426 -0.25 3.50 7.66
C GLN A 426 -1.32 4.49 7.17
N HIS A 427 -0.97 5.33 6.20
CA HIS A 427 -1.79 6.47 5.79
C HIS A 427 -2.62 6.24 4.52
N ILE A 428 -2.15 5.46 3.53
CA ILE A 428 -2.92 5.23 2.30
C ILE A 428 -4.33 4.65 2.57
N PRO A 429 -4.52 3.62 3.44
CA PRO A 429 -5.86 3.12 3.75
C PRO A 429 -6.79 4.17 4.39
N GLN A 430 -6.24 5.11 5.16
CA GLN A 430 -7.01 6.20 5.76
C GLN A 430 -7.61 7.11 4.67
N VAL A 431 -6.86 7.33 3.59
CA VAL A 431 -7.26 8.12 2.42
C VAL A 431 -8.33 7.41 1.60
N ILE A 432 -8.22 6.09 1.44
CA ILE A 432 -9.27 5.27 0.82
C ILE A 432 -10.57 5.37 1.64
N GLY A 433 -10.45 5.27 2.97
CA GLY A 433 -11.59 5.44 3.87
C GLY A 433 -12.18 6.85 3.84
N ALA A 434 -11.38 7.91 3.61
CA ALA A 434 -11.90 9.25 3.36
C ALA A 434 -12.81 9.25 2.12
N LEU A 435 -12.38 8.65 1.01
CA LEU A 435 -13.22 8.55 -0.19
C LEU A 435 -14.53 7.76 0.07
N LYS A 436 -14.49 6.71 0.89
CA LYS A 436 -15.72 6.00 1.31
C LYS A 436 -16.62 6.81 2.23
N ILE A 437 -16.06 7.62 3.14
CA ILE A 437 -16.86 8.57 3.93
C ILE A 437 -17.51 9.62 3.02
N PHE A 438 -16.82 10.07 1.97
CA PHE A 438 -17.38 10.98 0.98
C PHE A 438 -18.64 10.41 0.30
N GLU A 439 -18.63 9.13 -0.06
CA GLU A 439 -19.81 8.45 -0.65
C GLU A 439 -21.06 8.55 0.22
N GLY A 440 -20.92 8.42 1.54
CA GLY A 440 -22.05 8.47 2.47
C GLY A 440 -22.42 9.87 2.97
N SER A 441 -21.45 10.79 3.01
CA SER A 441 -21.61 12.11 3.66
C SER A 441 -21.68 13.30 2.72
N HIS A 442 -21.19 13.14 1.49
CA HIS A 442 -20.99 14.20 0.50
C HIS A 442 -20.13 15.39 0.98
N GLN A 443 -19.40 15.29 2.09
CA GLN A 443 -18.53 16.37 2.55
C GLN A 443 -17.30 16.51 1.65
N GLU A 444 -17.16 17.68 1.01
CA GLU A 444 -16.15 17.94 -0.03
C GLU A 444 -14.71 17.67 0.42
N LYS A 445 -14.40 17.94 1.70
CA LYS A 445 -13.07 17.73 2.26
C LYS A 445 -12.55 16.30 2.04
N TYR A 446 -13.41 15.29 2.11
CA TYR A 446 -13.00 13.90 2.03
C TYR A 446 -12.63 13.48 0.61
N TYR A 447 -13.36 13.97 -0.39
CA TYR A 447 -12.97 13.80 -1.79
C TYR A 447 -11.66 14.54 -2.11
N THR A 448 -11.51 15.77 -1.57
CA THR A 448 -10.29 16.57 -1.75
C THR A 448 -9.06 15.86 -1.17
N ILE A 449 -9.17 15.32 0.06
CA ILE A 449 -8.12 14.52 0.70
C ILE A 449 -7.67 13.37 -0.22
N ALA A 450 -8.62 12.58 -0.72
CA ALA A 450 -8.35 11.45 -1.59
C ALA A 450 -7.65 11.84 -2.89
N LYS A 451 -8.18 12.86 -3.56
CA LYS A 451 -7.63 13.35 -4.83
C LYS A 451 -6.22 13.92 -4.67
N ARG A 452 -6.01 14.82 -3.69
CA ARG A 452 -4.72 15.50 -3.49
C ARG A 452 -3.64 14.55 -3.02
N PHE A 453 -3.97 13.60 -2.15
CA PHE A 453 -3.03 12.56 -1.76
C PHE A 453 -2.53 11.77 -2.97
N TRP A 454 -3.45 11.31 -3.84
CA TRP A 454 -3.06 10.57 -5.03
C TRP A 454 -2.19 11.39 -5.96
N ASP A 455 -2.56 12.66 -6.22
CA ASP A 455 -1.79 13.55 -7.09
C ASP A 455 -0.36 13.75 -6.56
N PHE A 456 -0.19 14.06 -5.26
CA PHE A 456 1.15 14.24 -4.66
C PHE A 456 1.99 12.96 -4.70
N VAL A 457 1.42 11.81 -4.35
CA VAL A 457 2.17 10.54 -4.29
C VAL A 457 2.65 10.12 -5.68
N VAL A 458 1.77 10.17 -6.68
CA VAL A 458 2.13 9.74 -8.04
C VAL A 458 3.09 10.73 -8.71
N GLU A 459 2.96 12.02 -8.44
CA GLU A 459 3.83 13.05 -9.02
C GLU A 459 5.24 13.05 -8.41
N ALA A 460 5.36 12.91 -7.08
CA ALA A 460 6.61 13.24 -6.37
C ALA A 460 7.23 12.09 -5.56
N HIS A 461 6.50 11.01 -5.25
CA HIS A 461 6.96 9.97 -4.31
C HIS A 461 7.03 8.56 -4.91
N THR A 462 6.86 8.43 -6.22
CA THR A 462 6.74 7.15 -6.91
C THR A 462 8.04 6.78 -7.62
N TYR A 463 8.54 5.56 -7.40
CA TYR A 463 9.65 4.98 -8.15
C TYR A 463 9.18 4.48 -9.52
N THR A 464 10.14 4.26 -10.44
CA THR A 464 9.85 3.92 -11.84
C THR A 464 9.00 2.66 -12.05
N ASN A 465 9.01 1.70 -11.11
CA ASN A 465 8.15 0.50 -11.15
C ASN A 465 6.74 0.74 -10.57
N GLY A 466 6.42 1.96 -10.15
CA GLY A 466 5.15 2.35 -9.54
C GLY A 466 5.09 2.16 -8.02
N SER A 467 6.15 1.63 -7.40
CA SER A 467 6.24 1.47 -5.94
C SER A 467 6.49 2.80 -5.24
N ILE A 468 6.28 2.84 -3.92
CA ILE A 468 6.42 4.02 -3.08
C ILE A 468 7.13 3.65 -1.78
N GLY A 469 7.90 4.61 -1.26
CA GLY A 469 8.53 4.55 0.05
C GLY A 469 9.87 3.83 0.08
N GLU A 470 10.73 4.26 0.99
CA GLU A 470 11.93 3.53 1.41
C GLU A 470 11.84 3.35 2.93
N GLY A 471 12.11 2.13 3.40
CA GLY A 471 11.98 1.81 4.82
C GLY A 471 10.58 2.06 5.39
N GLU A 472 9.54 1.98 4.55
CA GLU A 472 8.13 2.25 4.86
C GLU A 472 7.78 3.73 5.09
N ILE A 473 8.71 4.64 4.80
CA ILE A 473 8.56 6.08 5.05
C ILE A 473 8.51 6.85 3.73
N PHE A 474 7.65 7.87 3.69
CA PHE A 474 7.71 8.91 2.66
C PHE A 474 8.93 9.80 2.91
N HIS A 475 9.74 10.03 1.88
CA HIS A 475 10.88 10.94 1.97
C HIS A 475 10.52 12.31 1.40
N GLU A 476 11.52 13.16 1.20
CA GLU A 476 11.30 14.48 0.59
C GLU A 476 10.70 14.33 -0.83
N PRO A 477 9.75 15.20 -1.22
CA PRO A 477 9.19 15.16 -2.57
C PRO A 477 10.29 15.19 -3.63
N TYR A 478 10.19 14.32 -4.63
CA TYR A 478 11.17 14.14 -5.72
C TYR A 478 12.53 13.54 -5.31
N ALA A 479 12.72 13.09 -4.06
CA ALA A 479 13.93 12.40 -3.62
C ALA A 479 13.92 10.91 -4.01
N ILE A 480 14.02 10.60 -5.30
CA ILE A 480 13.89 9.23 -5.82
C ILE A 480 15.24 8.51 -5.83
N ALA A 481 16.24 9.01 -6.56
CA ALA A 481 17.53 8.33 -6.67
C ALA A 481 18.31 8.30 -5.36
N SER A 482 18.21 9.35 -4.55
CA SER A 482 18.85 9.43 -3.24
C SER A 482 18.29 8.40 -2.24
N MET A 483 17.09 7.87 -2.48
CA MET A 483 16.39 6.92 -1.62
C MET A 483 16.25 5.53 -2.24
N ILE A 484 17.06 5.21 -3.26
CA ILE A 484 17.18 3.85 -3.81
C ILE A 484 17.96 2.99 -2.80
N ASP A 485 17.35 1.91 -2.32
CA ASP A 485 17.92 1.01 -1.30
C ASP A 485 17.35 -0.42 -1.43
N ASP A 486 17.77 -1.34 -0.56
CA ASP A 486 17.33 -2.74 -0.48
C ASP A 486 15.96 -2.93 0.22
N ASN A 487 15.46 -1.87 0.86
CA ASN A 487 14.18 -1.77 1.55
C ASN A 487 13.23 -0.75 0.89
N THR A 488 13.43 -0.47 -0.39
CA THR A 488 12.52 0.35 -1.19
C THR A 488 11.25 -0.43 -1.57
N GLY A 489 10.14 0.28 -1.74
CA GLY A 489 8.93 -0.23 -2.37
C GLY A 489 8.22 -1.32 -1.57
N GLU A 490 7.56 -0.95 -0.47
CA GLU A 490 6.69 -1.88 0.27
C GLU A 490 5.49 -2.30 -0.60
N THR A 491 5.22 -3.61 -0.68
CA THR A 491 4.12 -4.15 -1.50
C THR A 491 2.74 -3.65 -1.06
N CYS A 492 2.48 -3.53 0.25
CA CYS A 492 1.19 -3.04 0.76
C CYS A 492 0.85 -1.63 0.28
N ALA A 493 1.84 -0.74 0.21
CA ALA A 493 1.66 0.62 -0.25
C ALA A 493 1.15 0.63 -1.70
N SER A 494 1.74 -0.21 -2.54
CA SER A 494 1.34 -0.35 -3.94
C SER A 494 -0.06 -0.92 -4.11
N TYR A 495 -0.40 -1.97 -3.35
CA TYR A 495 -1.76 -2.51 -3.31
C TYR A 495 -2.81 -1.45 -2.96
N ASN A 496 -2.56 -0.67 -1.89
CA ASN A 496 -3.50 0.35 -1.44
C ASN A 496 -3.58 1.53 -2.42
N MET A 497 -2.46 1.92 -3.03
CA MET A 497 -2.47 2.94 -4.08
C MET A 497 -3.26 2.50 -5.32
N LEU A 498 -3.17 1.24 -5.74
CA LEU A 498 -4.00 0.70 -6.81
C LEU A 498 -5.49 0.73 -6.46
N LYS A 499 -5.84 0.37 -5.21
CA LYS A 499 -7.22 0.47 -4.70
C LYS A 499 -7.74 1.91 -4.77
N LEU A 500 -6.96 2.89 -4.29
CA LEU A 500 -7.31 4.32 -4.39
C LEU A 500 -7.46 4.78 -5.85
N THR A 501 -6.53 4.37 -6.71
CA THR A 501 -6.49 4.71 -8.15
C THR A 501 -7.77 4.26 -8.86
N LYS A 502 -8.20 3.02 -8.63
CA LYS A 502 -9.45 2.45 -9.19
C LYS A 502 -10.68 3.26 -8.78
N GLU A 503 -10.74 3.62 -7.51
CA GLU A 503 -11.88 4.34 -6.95
C GLU A 503 -11.93 5.78 -7.49
N LEU A 504 -10.79 6.49 -7.56
CA LEU A 504 -10.73 7.82 -8.15
C LEU A 504 -11.08 7.83 -9.64
N PHE A 505 -10.64 6.81 -10.40
CA PHE A 505 -11.02 6.67 -11.81
C PHE A 505 -12.55 6.57 -12.00
N SER A 506 -13.25 5.87 -11.09
CA SER A 506 -14.71 5.77 -11.13
C SER A 506 -15.39 7.14 -11.06
N TYR A 507 -14.76 8.13 -10.43
CA TYR A 507 -15.24 9.51 -10.31
C TYR A 507 -14.70 10.45 -11.39
N GLU A 508 -13.53 10.17 -11.92
CA GLU A 508 -12.83 10.98 -12.93
C GLU A 508 -12.09 10.04 -13.89
N PRO A 509 -12.74 9.57 -14.97
CA PRO A 509 -12.16 8.65 -15.95
C PRO A 509 -11.03 9.27 -16.78
N ASN A 510 -9.89 9.56 -16.14
CA ASN A 510 -8.70 10.15 -16.71
C ASN A 510 -7.62 9.09 -16.89
N VAL A 511 -6.96 9.08 -18.05
CA VAL A 511 -5.92 8.09 -18.39
C VAL A 511 -4.78 8.01 -17.38
N LYS A 512 -4.45 9.11 -16.69
CA LYS A 512 -3.34 9.15 -15.72
C LYS A 512 -3.47 8.09 -14.62
N TYR A 513 -4.71 7.79 -14.21
CA TYR A 513 -4.98 6.76 -13.21
C TYR A 513 -4.59 5.40 -13.76
N MET A 514 -4.95 5.11 -15.01
CA MET A 514 -4.72 3.80 -15.63
C MET A 514 -3.29 3.62 -16.13
N ASP A 515 -2.58 4.72 -16.44
CA ASP A 515 -1.14 4.71 -16.69
C ASP A 515 -0.37 4.32 -15.43
N TYR A 516 -0.67 4.95 -14.28
CA TYR A 516 -0.11 4.54 -12.99
C TYR A 516 -0.51 3.11 -12.62
N TYR A 517 -1.79 2.74 -12.83
CA TYR A 517 -2.28 1.40 -12.52
C TYR A 517 -1.53 0.33 -13.32
N GLU A 518 -1.39 0.50 -14.63
CA GLU A 518 -0.62 -0.39 -15.51
C GLU A 518 0.83 -0.48 -15.05
N ARG A 519 1.48 0.67 -14.81
CA ARG A 519 2.87 0.72 -14.37
C ARG A 519 3.08 -0.09 -13.09
N CYS A 520 2.34 0.22 -12.04
CA CYS A 520 2.51 -0.41 -10.73
C CYS A 520 2.08 -1.89 -10.73
N MET A 521 1.00 -2.24 -11.40
CA MET A 521 0.52 -3.63 -11.45
C MET A 521 1.51 -4.54 -12.20
N VAL A 522 1.98 -4.12 -13.38
CA VAL A 522 2.89 -4.93 -14.22
C VAL A 522 4.27 -5.05 -13.58
N ASN A 523 4.80 -3.95 -13.05
CA ASN A 523 6.21 -3.85 -12.70
C ASN A 523 6.49 -4.08 -11.21
N HIS A 524 5.48 -3.99 -10.35
CA HIS A 524 5.61 -4.27 -8.94
C HIS A 524 4.72 -5.46 -8.51
N ILE A 525 3.40 -5.36 -8.63
CA ILE A 525 2.47 -6.38 -8.08
C ILE A 525 2.63 -7.76 -8.72
N LEU A 526 2.68 -7.84 -10.06
CA LEU A 526 2.90 -9.12 -10.75
C LEU A 526 4.26 -9.74 -10.38
N ALA A 527 5.21 -8.90 -9.97
CA ALA A 527 6.59 -9.26 -9.68
C ALA A 527 6.84 -9.66 -8.21
N THR A 528 5.81 -9.76 -7.36
CA THR A 528 5.94 -10.07 -5.91
C THR A 528 5.72 -11.54 -5.55
N GLN A 529 5.59 -12.43 -6.53
CA GLN A 529 5.49 -13.89 -6.30
C GLN A 529 6.73 -14.64 -6.75
N ILE A 530 6.96 -15.79 -6.13
CA ILE A 530 7.91 -16.81 -6.57
C ILE A 530 7.16 -18.09 -6.94
N GLN A 531 7.67 -18.82 -7.93
CA GLN A 531 7.05 -20.07 -8.38
C GLN A 531 7.20 -21.21 -7.36
N ASP A 532 8.33 -21.28 -6.68
CA ASP A 532 8.69 -22.39 -5.80
C ASP A 532 7.94 -22.39 -4.46
N ILE A 533 7.45 -21.21 -4.02
CA ILE A 533 6.76 -21.02 -2.75
C ILE A 533 5.49 -20.19 -3.01
N PRO A 534 4.39 -20.81 -3.50
CA PRO A 534 3.20 -20.10 -3.96
C PRO A 534 2.53 -19.21 -2.91
N GLU A 535 2.63 -19.54 -1.62
CA GLU A 535 2.14 -18.75 -0.49
C GLU A 535 2.98 -17.50 -0.22
N ALA A 536 4.29 -17.54 -0.51
CA ALA A 536 5.21 -16.46 -0.17
C ALA A 536 4.97 -15.20 -1.01
N SER A 537 5.41 -14.07 -0.47
CA SER A 537 5.36 -12.79 -1.16
C SER A 537 6.56 -11.92 -0.79
N THR A 538 6.89 -10.99 -1.67
CA THR A 538 7.91 -9.97 -1.42
C THR A 538 7.37 -8.89 -0.50
N TYR A 539 8.14 -8.51 0.54
CA TYR A 539 7.81 -7.39 1.41
C TYR A 539 8.27 -6.06 0.80
N PHE A 540 9.59 -5.91 0.62
CA PHE A 540 10.22 -4.79 -0.08
C PHE A 540 10.69 -5.23 -1.45
N PHE A 541 10.51 -4.39 -2.45
CA PHE A 541 11.01 -4.59 -3.80
C PHE A 541 12.31 -3.79 -3.99
N PRO A 542 13.48 -4.39 -3.73
CA PRO A 542 14.74 -3.64 -3.66
C PRO A 542 15.09 -3.03 -5.01
N LEU A 543 15.50 -1.76 -5.01
CA LEU A 543 15.86 -1.03 -6.22
C LEU A 543 17.36 -0.73 -6.32
N GLU A 544 18.12 -1.00 -5.26
CA GLU A 544 19.57 -0.84 -5.22
C GLU A 544 20.28 -1.75 -6.25
N PRO A 545 21.39 -1.27 -6.86
CA PRO A 545 22.28 -2.07 -7.70
C PRO A 545 22.68 -3.44 -7.12
N GLY A 546 22.40 -4.51 -7.87
CA GLY A 546 22.82 -5.87 -7.53
C GLY A 546 21.96 -6.56 -6.48
N SER A 547 20.88 -5.91 -6.03
CA SER A 547 19.94 -6.48 -5.07
C SER A 547 19.16 -7.66 -5.65
N LYS A 548 18.52 -8.40 -4.76
CA LYS A 548 17.74 -9.59 -5.08
C LYS A 548 16.45 -9.57 -4.26
N LYS A 549 15.35 -10.02 -4.87
CA LYS A 549 14.05 -10.14 -4.18
C LYS A 549 14.14 -11.16 -3.06
N SER A 550 13.52 -10.84 -1.93
CA SER A 550 13.23 -11.80 -0.86
C SER A 550 11.76 -12.21 -0.92
N TYR A 551 11.48 -13.44 -0.51
CA TYR A 551 10.14 -13.99 -0.45
C TYR A 551 9.97 -14.64 0.92
N THR A 552 8.88 -14.31 1.61
CA THR A 552 8.56 -14.85 2.92
C THR A 552 7.10 -15.27 2.99
N ASP A 553 6.85 -16.37 3.69
CA ASP A 553 5.55 -16.87 4.12
C ASP A 553 5.25 -16.48 5.58
N GLU A 554 6.15 -15.74 6.24
CA GLU A 554 5.88 -15.18 7.56
C GLU A 554 4.69 -14.22 7.49
N ASN A 555 3.76 -14.38 8.44
CA ASN A 555 2.57 -13.56 8.63
C ASN A 555 2.92 -12.09 8.94
N SER A 556 3.30 -11.34 7.92
CA SER A 556 3.56 -9.91 7.91
C SER A 556 2.43 -9.17 7.21
N CYS A 557 2.41 -7.83 7.25
CA CYS A 557 1.41 -7.05 6.50
C CYS A 557 1.45 -7.34 4.99
N CYS A 558 2.66 -7.42 4.40
CA CYS A 558 2.85 -7.71 2.97
C CYS A 558 2.52 -9.15 2.61
N HIS A 559 2.71 -10.11 3.53
CA HIS A 559 2.21 -11.47 3.31
C HIS A 559 0.68 -11.47 3.23
N GLY A 560 -0.01 -10.85 4.19
CA GLY A 560 -1.46 -10.73 4.16
C GLY A 560 -1.99 -10.08 2.88
N THR A 561 -1.40 -8.95 2.47
CA THR A 561 -1.75 -8.30 1.20
C THR A 561 -1.38 -9.16 -0.02
N GLY A 562 -0.27 -9.90 0.05
CA GLY A 562 0.17 -10.85 -0.97
C GLY A 562 -0.80 -12.02 -1.18
N LEU A 563 -1.60 -12.38 -0.16
CA LEU A 563 -2.71 -13.32 -0.32
C LEU A 563 -3.81 -12.76 -1.23
N GLU A 564 -4.04 -11.44 -1.21
CA GLU A 564 -5.13 -10.79 -1.95
C GLU A 564 -4.74 -10.35 -3.37
N ASN A 565 -3.52 -9.82 -3.53
CA ASN A 565 -3.04 -9.10 -4.73
C ASN A 565 -3.44 -9.76 -6.07
N HIS A 566 -3.25 -11.07 -6.15
CA HIS A 566 -3.30 -11.80 -7.42
C HIS A 566 -4.70 -12.17 -7.88
N PHE A 567 -5.72 -11.82 -7.09
CA PHE A 567 -7.13 -11.94 -7.47
C PHE A 567 -7.72 -10.62 -7.99
N LYS A 568 -6.91 -9.55 -8.08
CA LYS A 568 -7.38 -8.19 -8.39
C LYS A 568 -6.96 -7.69 -9.78
N TYR A 569 -6.30 -8.52 -10.58
CA TYR A 569 -5.84 -8.14 -11.93
C TYR A 569 -6.98 -7.73 -12.87
N SER A 570 -8.18 -8.28 -12.67
CA SER A 570 -9.36 -8.01 -13.51
C SER A 570 -10.06 -6.68 -13.21
N GLU A 571 -9.84 -6.10 -12.02
CA GLU A 571 -10.65 -5.01 -11.47
C GLU A 571 -10.55 -3.69 -12.23
N ALA A 572 -9.43 -3.44 -12.92
CA ALA A 572 -9.20 -2.20 -13.64
C ALA A 572 -9.15 -2.38 -15.17
N ILE A 573 -9.39 -3.60 -15.68
CA ILE A 573 -9.35 -3.86 -17.13
C ILE A 573 -10.48 -3.10 -17.84
N TYR A 574 -11.71 -3.23 -17.32
CA TYR A 574 -12.90 -2.64 -17.91
C TYR A 574 -13.69 -1.84 -16.88
N PHE A 575 -14.20 -0.69 -17.32
CA PHE A 575 -15.23 0.05 -16.60
C PHE A 575 -16.40 0.33 -17.53
N VAL A 576 -17.60 0.39 -16.96
CA VAL A 576 -18.82 0.66 -17.70
C VAL A 576 -19.64 1.74 -17.05
N ASN A 577 -20.40 2.46 -17.86
CA ASN A 577 -21.59 3.14 -17.40
C ASN A 577 -22.77 2.75 -18.31
N LYS A 578 -23.86 3.51 -18.28
CA LYS A 578 -25.06 3.18 -19.05
C LYS A 578 -24.79 3.07 -20.56
N ASP A 579 -23.96 3.97 -21.09
CA ASP A 579 -23.78 4.16 -22.54
C ASP A 579 -22.34 3.86 -23.00
N ASP A 580 -21.38 3.81 -22.07
CA ASP A 580 -19.95 3.76 -22.37
C ASP A 580 -19.27 2.49 -21.81
N VAL A 581 -18.25 2.02 -22.53
CA VAL A 581 -17.32 0.97 -22.09
C VAL A 581 -15.90 1.50 -22.21
N TYR A 582 -15.19 1.52 -21.09
CA TYR A 582 -13.76 1.86 -21.01
C TYR A 582 -12.93 0.58 -21.02
N ILE A 583 -11.97 0.50 -21.94
CA ILE A 583 -10.95 -0.56 -22.00
C ILE A 583 -9.61 0.08 -21.60
N ASN A 584 -9.17 -0.22 -20.38
CA ASN A 584 -8.06 0.48 -19.74
C ASN A 584 -6.77 -0.33 -19.74
N LEU A 585 -6.81 -1.61 -19.35
CA LEU A 585 -5.61 -2.45 -19.25
C LEU A 585 -5.61 -3.50 -20.36
N PHE A 586 -4.46 -3.72 -21.00
CA PHE A 586 -4.33 -4.61 -22.15
C PHE A 586 -3.92 -6.03 -21.73
N ILE A 587 -4.79 -6.67 -20.94
CA ILE A 587 -4.61 -8.04 -20.47
C ILE A 587 -5.60 -8.97 -21.17
N SER A 588 -5.12 -10.08 -21.71
CA SER A 588 -5.96 -11.09 -22.36
C SER A 588 -7.09 -11.53 -21.43
N SER A 589 -8.34 -11.26 -21.82
CA SER A 589 -9.52 -11.39 -20.94
C SER A 589 -10.82 -11.44 -21.73
N VAL A 590 -11.90 -11.85 -21.06
CA VAL A 590 -13.27 -11.79 -21.56
C VAL A 590 -14.13 -11.04 -20.57
N LEU A 591 -14.74 -9.92 -20.99
CA LEU A 591 -15.79 -9.22 -20.26
C LEU A 591 -17.15 -9.80 -20.66
N TYR A 592 -17.92 -10.26 -19.69
CA TYR A 592 -19.31 -10.67 -19.88
C TYR A 592 -20.25 -9.53 -19.48
N PHE A 593 -21.23 -9.22 -20.32
CA PHE A 593 -22.33 -8.33 -19.94
C PHE A 593 -23.47 -9.16 -19.33
N ASP A 594 -24.36 -8.52 -18.56
CA ASP A 594 -25.47 -9.17 -17.84
C ASP A 594 -26.45 -9.99 -18.72
N LYS A 595 -26.36 -9.87 -20.05
CA LYS A 595 -27.08 -10.73 -21.01
C LYS A 595 -26.15 -11.83 -21.50
N GLN A 596 -26.54 -13.08 -21.29
CA GLN A 596 -25.72 -14.30 -21.48
C GLN A 596 -25.16 -14.52 -22.92
N ASP A 597 -25.45 -13.66 -23.88
CA ASP A 597 -24.98 -13.77 -25.27
C ASP A 597 -24.15 -12.57 -25.75
N VAL A 598 -23.76 -11.64 -24.86
CA VAL A 598 -22.94 -10.47 -25.23
C VAL A 598 -21.65 -10.44 -24.41
N SER A 599 -20.51 -10.40 -25.09
CA SER A 599 -19.19 -10.30 -24.46
C SER A 599 -18.18 -9.54 -25.30
N VAL A 600 -17.10 -9.12 -24.65
CA VAL A 600 -15.91 -8.55 -25.28
C VAL A 600 -14.73 -9.45 -24.93
N GLU A 601 -14.17 -10.11 -25.93
CA GLU A 601 -12.93 -10.86 -25.81
C GLU A 601 -11.77 -9.96 -26.24
N MET A 602 -10.74 -9.85 -25.41
CA MET A 602 -9.49 -9.18 -25.72
C MET A 602 -8.34 -10.19 -25.70
N LYS A 603 -7.51 -10.17 -26.75
CA LYS A 603 -6.31 -10.97 -26.90
C LYS A 603 -5.11 -10.05 -27.13
N VAL A 604 -4.14 -10.18 -26.23
CA VAL A 604 -2.88 -9.44 -26.23
C VAL A 604 -1.77 -10.44 -25.88
N LYS A 605 -0.71 -10.43 -26.68
CA LYS A 605 0.50 -11.20 -26.40
C LYS A 605 1.47 -10.34 -25.61
N GLU A 606 1.96 -10.83 -24.49
CA GLU A 606 2.86 -10.06 -23.61
C GLU A 606 4.16 -9.69 -24.33
N GLU A 607 4.64 -10.55 -25.25
CA GLU A 607 5.81 -10.27 -26.09
C GLU A 607 5.57 -9.24 -27.20
N CYS A 608 4.32 -8.87 -27.47
CA CYS A 608 3.87 -7.90 -28.47
C CYS A 608 2.75 -7.02 -27.89
N PRO A 609 3.04 -6.22 -26.84
CA PRO A 609 2.02 -5.40 -26.16
C PRO A 609 1.39 -4.34 -27.07
N GLU A 610 2.03 -4.03 -28.20
CA GLU A 610 1.52 -3.13 -29.22
C GLU A 610 0.40 -3.69 -30.10
N ASP A 611 0.18 -5.01 -30.10
CA ASP A 611 -0.76 -5.71 -30.99
C ASP A 611 -2.00 -6.20 -30.21
N ILE A 612 -3.12 -5.49 -30.36
CA ILE A 612 -4.33 -5.71 -29.55
C ILE A 612 -5.50 -6.13 -30.43
N HIS A 613 -6.07 -7.28 -30.12
CA HIS A 613 -7.24 -7.83 -30.80
C HIS A 613 -8.43 -7.84 -29.86
N ILE A 614 -9.50 -7.12 -30.23
CA ILE A 614 -10.74 -7.05 -29.47
C ILE A 614 -11.87 -7.60 -30.34
N LYS A 615 -12.66 -8.51 -29.79
CA LYS A 615 -13.80 -9.13 -30.47
C LYS A 615 -15.06 -8.94 -29.64
N PHE A 616 -16.04 -8.27 -30.23
CA PHE A 616 -17.40 -8.22 -29.73
C PHE A 616 -18.15 -9.47 -30.18
N ILE A 617 -18.82 -10.12 -29.24
CA ILE A 617 -19.72 -11.24 -29.48
C ILE A 617 -21.13 -10.77 -29.13
N GLY A 618 -22.10 -11.06 -30.01
CA GLY A 618 -23.45 -10.53 -29.88
C GLY A 618 -23.55 -9.07 -30.35
N ALA A 619 -24.64 -8.39 -29.97
CA ALA A 619 -24.92 -7.02 -30.37
C ALA A 619 -25.04 -6.08 -29.17
N LYS A 620 -24.19 -5.05 -29.10
CA LYS A 620 -24.25 -3.99 -28.08
C LYS A 620 -24.02 -2.63 -28.71
N LYS A 621 -24.94 -1.70 -28.46
CA LYS A 621 -24.71 -0.29 -28.75
C LYS A 621 -24.03 0.35 -27.54
N CYS A 622 -22.84 0.91 -27.74
CA CYS A 622 -22.11 1.66 -26.72
C CYS A 622 -20.99 2.49 -27.34
N LYS A 623 -20.60 3.56 -26.64
CA LYS A 623 -19.37 4.30 -26.92
C LYS A 623 -18.20 3.57 -26.29
N LEU A 624 -17.20 3.20 -27.08
CA LEU A 624 -15.95 2.63 -26.60
C LEU A 624 -14.94 3.73 -26.36
N HIS A 625 -14.27 3.64 -25.21
CA HIS A 625 -13.11 4.43 -24.84
C HIS A 625 -11.95 3.46 -24.62
N ILE A 626 -11.03 3.39 -25.57
CA ILE A 626 -9.86 2.50 -25.48
C ILE A 626 -8.64 3.33 -25.16
N ARG A 627 -7.99 3.11 -24.01
CA ARG A 627 -6.89 3.97 -23.53
C ARG A 627 -5.77 4.05 -24.58
N VAL A 628 -5.23 5.23 -24.81
CA VAL A 628 -3.94 5.38 -25.50
C VAL A 628 -2.86 5.32 -24.42
N PRO A 629 -2.04 4.26 -24.36
CA PRO A 629 -1.12 4.07 -23.25
C PRO A 629 0.04 5.06 -23.28
N TYR A 630 0.52 5.49 -22.10
CA TYR A 630 1.64 6.43 -21.97
C TYR A 630 2.94 6.02 -22.68
N TRP A 631 3.15 4.72 -22.93
CA TRP A 631 4.34 4.18 -23.58
C TRP A 631 4.26 4.18 -25.11
N HIS A 632 3.08 4.42 -25.70
CA HIS A 632 2.92 4.47 -27.15
C HIS A 632 3.70 5.65 -27.76
N ARG A 633 4.35 5.44 -28.91
CA ARG A 633 5.00 6.50 -29.71
C ARG A 633 4.56 6.41 -31.17
N GLY A 634 4.31 7.53 -31.84
CA GLY A 634 4.03 7.54 -33.29
C GLY A 634 2.54 7.39 -33.64
N ASP A 635 2.27 6.75 -34.78
CA ASP A 635 0.91 6.60 -35.31
C ASP A 635 0.20 5.35 -34.74
N ILE A 636 -1.11 5.46 -34.53
CA ILE A 636 -1.98 4.34 -34.11
C ILE A 636 -2.78 3.88 -35.33
N LEU A 637 -2.69 2.59 -35.66
CA LEU A 637 -3.53 1.99 -36.69
C LEU A 637 -4.69 1.25 -36.01
N VAL A 638 -5.91 1.61 -36.40
CA VAL A 638 -7.13 0.94 -35.95
C VAL A 638 -7.86 0.39 -37.16
N THR A 639 -8.15 -0.91 -37.16
CA THR A 639 -9.01 -1.53 -38.16
C THR A 639 -10.24 -2.15 -37.52
N ILE A 640 -11.38 -2.05 -38.20
CA ILE A 640 -12.63 -2.70 -37.81
C ILE A 640 -13.04 -3.61 -38.94
N ASN A 641 -13.16 -4.91 -38.66
CA ASN A 641 -13.41 -5.96 -39.64
C ASN A 641 -12.44 -5.86 -40.85
N GLY A 642 -11.17 -5.53 -40.58
CA GLY A 642 -10.11 -5.36 -41.59
C GLY A 642 -10.12 -4.02 -42.34
N VAL A 643 -11.07 -3.12 -42.06
CA VAL A 643 -11.14 -1.79 -42.69
C VAL A 643 -10.50 -0.75 -41.79
N LEU A 644 -9.49 -0.05 -42.31
CA LEU A 644 -8.80 1.05 -41.62
C LEU A 644 -9.80 2.16 -41.23
N GLN A 645 -9.76 2.56 -39.96
CA GLN A 645 -10.59 3.61 -39.41
C GLN A 645 -9.80 4.89 -39.19
N LYS A 646 -10.51 6.02 -39.16
CA LYS A 646 -9.95 7.26 -38.66
C LYS A 646 -9.95 7.23 -37.13
N THR A 647 -8.78 7.32 -36.53
CA THR A 647 -8.62 7.39 -35.08
C THR A 647 -9.04 8.78 -34.57
N ILE A 648 -9.98 8.81 -33.62
CA ILE A 648 -10.36 10.02 -32.86
C ILE A 648 -9.90 9.80 -31.43
N ILE A 649 -9.07 10.70 -30.92
CA ILE A 649 -8.55 10.65 -29.55
C ILE A 649 -9.14 11.80 -28.76
N GLU A 650 -9.85 11.48 -27.67
CA GLU A 650 -10.43 12.45 -26.73
C GLU A 650 -9.91 12.09 -25.33
N ASP A 651 -9.32 13.05 -24.63
CA ASP A 651 -8.81 12.89 -23.25
C ASP A 651 -7.95 11.64 -23.01
N GLY A 652 -7.16 11.25 -24.02
CA GLY A 652 -6.27 10.09 -23.98
C GLY A 652 -6.94 8.75 -24.33
N TYR A 653 -8.17 8.75 -24.82
CA TYR A 653 -8.89 7.55 -25.27
C TYR A 653 -9.17 7.58 -26.77
N ILE A 654 -9.00 6.45 -27.45
CA ILE A 654 -9.58 6.20 -28.77
C ILE A 654 -11.08 6.06 -28.58
N VAL A 655 -11.85 6.93 -29.24
CA VAL A 655 -13.29 7.02 -29.07
C VAL A 655 -14.04 6.53 -30.31
N MET A 656 -14.95 5.57 -30.12
CA MET A 656 -15.79 5.02 -31.19
C MET A 656 -17.21 4.77 -30.67
N ASP A 657 -18.23 5.35 -31.30
CA ASP A 657 -19.64 5.17 -30.92
C ASP A 657 -20.44 4.55 -32.06
N GLN A 658 -20.83 3.29 -31.90
CA GLN A 658 -21.68 2.58 -32.86
C GLN A 658 -22.33 1.34 -32.23
N LEU A 659 -23.14 0.64 -33.04
CA LEU A 659 -23.60 -0.71 -32.73
C LEU A 659 -22.47 -1.71 -33.05
N TRP A 660 -22.01 -2.42 -32.03
CA TRP A 660 -21.02 -3.49 -32.16
C TRP A 660 -21.75 -4.82 -32.28
N GLU A 661 -21.82 -5.37 -33.49
CA GLU A 661 -22.45 -6.65 -33.77
C GLU A 661 -21.42 -7.60 -34.38
N ASN A 662 -21.00 -8.61 -33.60
CA ASN A 662 -19.98 -9.59 -34.00
C ASN A 662 -18.75 -8.96 -34.67
N THR A 663 -18.24 -7.88 -34.06
CA THR A 663 -17.24 -6.99 -34.65
C THR A 663 -15.85 -7.31 -34.14
N GLU A 664 -14.86 -7.33 -35.04
CA GLU A 664 -13.45 -7.47 -34.71
C GLU A 664 -12.76 -6.11 -34.87
N ILE A 665 -12.08 -5.68 -33.81
CA ILE A 665 -11.29 -4.46 -33.74
C ILE A 665 -9.84 -4.87 -33.55
N HIS A 666 -8.97 -4.41 -34.42
CA HIS A 666 -7.53 -4.59 -34.29
C HIS A 666 -6.87 -3.23 -34.12
N ILE A 667 -6.06 -3.10 -33.07
CA ILE A 667 -5.34 -1.88 -32.74
C ILE A 667 -3.86 -2.22 -32.72
N GLN A 668 -3.11 -1.49 -33.54
CA GLN A 668 -1.67 -1.54 -33.58
C GLN A 668 -1.15 -0.22 -32.99
N TYR A 669 -0.65 -0.30 -31.77
CA TYR A 669 0.22 0.72 -31.21
C TYR A 669 1.64 0.55 -31.76
N HIS A 670 2.53 1.41 -31.30
CA HIS A 670 3.95 1.29 -31.51
C HIS A 670 4.66 1.39 -30.16
N CYS A 671 5.34 0.29 -29.84
CA CYS A 671 6.09 0.05 -28.61
C CYS A 671 7.58 0.19 -28.93
N SER A 672 8.29 1.00 -28.16
CA SER A 672 9.71 1.27 -28.33
C SER A 672 10.42 1.31 -26.99
N TYR A 673 11.75 1.39 -27.05
CA TYR A 673 12.53 1.69 -25.86
C TYR A 673 12.36 3.16 -25.47
N PHE A 674 12.38 3.43 -24.17
CA PHE A 674 12.56 4.78 -23.65
C PHE A 674 13.26 4.74 -22.30
N ILE A 675 13.74 5.91 -21.88
CA ILE A 675 14.47 6.10 -20.64
C ILE A 675 13.70 7.09 -19.79
N GLU A 676 13.70 6.85 -18.48
CA GLU A 676 13.15 7.75 -17.48
C GLU A 676 14.29 8.20 -16.57
N GLU A 677 14.49 9.52 -16.46
CA GLU A 677 15.49 10.11 -15.55
C GLU A 677 14.87 10.32 -14.18
N THR A 678 15.61 10.03 -13.11
CA THR A 678 15.13 10.39 -11.76
C THR A 678 15.16 11.91 -11.57
N PRO A 679 14.17 12.49 -10.87
CA PRO A 679 14.01 13.94 -10.77
C PRO A 679 15.13 14.64 -9.98
N ASP A 680 15.74 13.96 -9.01
CA ASP A 680 16.84 14.46 -8.18
C ASP A 680 18.24 14.18 -8.77
N ARG A 681 18.37 13.16 -9.62
CA ARG A 681 19.63 12.77 -10.27
C ARG A 681 19.43 12.36 -11.72
N SER A 682 19.55 13.30 -12.65
CA SER A 682 19.38 13.02 -14.10
C SER A 682 20.39 12.02 -14.67
N ASP A 683 21.48 11.73 -13.95
CA ASP A 683 22.44 10.68 -14.31
C ASP A 683 22.02 9.27 -13.85
N ILE A 684 21.02 9.15 -12.97
CA ILE A 684 20.43 7.86 -12.58
C ILE A 684 19.11 7.71 -13.34
N ILE A 685 19.01 6.59 -14.07
CA ILE A 685 17.95 6.38 -15.04
C ILE A 685 17.40 4.95 -14.98
N SER A 686 16.20 4.74 -15.50
CA SER A 686 15.64 3.41 -15.76
C SER A 686 15.36 3.21 -17.25
N ILE A 687 15.41 1.96 -17.71
CA ILE A 687 15.23 1.57 -19.11
C ILE A 687 13.91 0.82 -19.24
N HIS A 688 13.13 1.17 -20.26
CA HIS A 688 11.79 0.64 -20.47
C HIS A 688 11.64 0.10 -21.90
N TYR A 689 10.73 -0.86 -22.07
CA TYR A 689 10.20 -1.29 -23.37
C TYR A 689 8.68 -1.42 -23.27
N GLY A 690 7.94 -0.48 -23.86
CA GLY A 690 6.48 -0.42 -23.70
C GLY A 690 6.07 -0.28 -22.22
N PRO A 691 5.17 -1.12 -21.70
CA PRO A 691 4.74 -1.07 -20.29
C PRO A 691 5.78 -1.64 -19.31
N TYR A 692 6.86 -2.26 -19.80
CA TYR A 692 7.80 -3.02 -18.99
C TYR A 692 9.02 -2.19 -18.59
N VAL A 693 9.27 -2.11 -17.28
CA VAL A 693 10.56 -1.70 -16.71
C VAL A 693 11.53 -2.88 -16.86
N LEU A 694 12.67 -2.64 -17.51
CA LEU A 694 13.69 -3.65 -17.73
C LEU A 694 14.76 -3.54 -16.65
N ALA A 695 15.06 -4.65 -15.97
CA ALA A 695 16.21 -4.72 -15.09
C ALA A 695 17.39 -5.41 -15.76
N VAL A 696 18.58 -4.90 -15.48
CA VAL A 696 19.84 -5.47 -15.93
C VAL A 696 20.25 -6.59 -14.99
N ILE A 697 20.42 -7.81 -15.50
CA ILE A 697 20.82 -8.97 -14.69
C ILE A 697 22.32 -8.89 -14.40
N SER A 698 22.66 -8.63 -13.13
CA SER A 698 24.03 -8.42 -12.68
C SER A 698 24.12 -8.49 -11.16
N GLN A 699 25.26 -8.99 -10.66
CA GLN A 699 25.60 -9.03 -9.23
C GLN A 699 26.44 -7.83 -8.78
N SER A 700 26.77 -6.90 -9.68
CA SER A 700 27.54 -5.69 -9.37
C SER A 700 26.78 -4.85 -8.34
N GLN A 701 27.47 -4.39 -7.30
CA GLN A 701 26.92 -3.40 -6.35
C GLN A 701 27.13 -1.96 -6.84
N GLU A 702 27.90 -1.77 -7.92
CA GLU A 702 28.10 -0.48 -8.55
C GLU A 702 27.13 -0.32 -9.73
N TYR A 703 26.64 0.91 -9.95
CA TYR A 703 25.79 1.22 -11.10
C TYR A 703 26.48 0.90 -12.43
N ILE A 704 25.78 0.13 -13.26
CA ILE A 704 26.22 -0.17 -14.63
C ILE A 704 26.13 1.12 -15.46
N GLN A 705 27.20 1.43 -16.18
CA GLN A 705 27.26 2.62 -17.02
C GLN A 705 26.61 2.38 -18.38
N TYR A 706 25.77 3.30 -18.82
CA TYR A 706 25.16 3.30 -20.14
C TYR A 706 25.54 4.60 -20.87
N GLN A 707 26.15 4.45 -22.05
CA GLN A 707 26.50 5.56 -22.94
C GLN A 707 25.34 5.80 -23.90
N ILE A 708 24.43 6.70 -23.53
CA ILE A 708 23.12 6.82 -24.17
C ILE A 708 23.21 7.75 -25.38
N GLN A 709 23.59 7.19 -26.53
CA GLN A 709 23.42 7.86 -27.82
C GLN A 709 22.21 7.31 -28.59
N ASP A 710 22.05 5.99 -28.61
CA ASP A 710 20.94 5.29 -29.28
C ASP A 710 20.67 3.96 -28.57
N ILE A 711 19.68 3.95 -27.69
CA ILE A 711 19.35 2.78 -26.87
C ILE A 711 18.84 1.61 -27.73
N GLU A 712 18.18 1.89 -28.86
CA GLU A 712 17.64 0.86 -29.76
C GLU A 712 18.76 0.11 -30.51
N LYS A 713 19.91 0.75 -30.72
CA LYS A 713 21.11 0.11 -31.27
C LYS A 713 21.89 -0.69 -30.22
N GLN A 714 21.78 -0.31 -28.94
CA GLN A 714 22.50 -0.96 -27.86
C GLN A 714 21.77 -2.19 -27.33
N ILE A 715 20.44 -2.12 -27.18
CA ILE A 715 19.62 -3.19 -26.61
C ILE A 715 18.80 -3.86 -27.70
N SER A 716 18.99 -5.17 -27.85
CA SER A 716 18.24 -5.99 -28.79
C SER A 716 17.24 -6.88 -28.05
N LYS A 717 15.98 -6.88 -28.52
CA LYS A 717 14.92 -7.77 -28.03
C LYS A 717 14.99 -9.11 -28.78
N GLN A 718 14.91 -10.21 -28.04
CA GLN A 718 14.82 -11.54 -28.64
C GLN A 718 13.45 -11.70 -29.33
N PRO A 719 13.40 -12.23 -30.58
CA PRO A 719 12.15 -12.41 -31.28
C PRO A 719 11.18 -13.28 -30.48
N GLN A 720 9.92 -12.84 -30.37
CA GLN A 720 8.83 -13.56 -29.68
C GLN A 720 9.03 -13.78 -28.17
N GLU A 721 10.04 -13.17 -27.56
CA GLU A 721 10.28 -13.26 -26.13
C GLU A 721 10.37 -11.86 -25.51
N LEU A 722 10.04 -11.76 -24.22
CA LEU A 722 10.30 -10.58 -23.40
C LEU A 722 11.70 -10.64 -22.77
N LYS A 723 12.69 -10.93 -23.59
CA LYS A 723 14.08 -11.06 -23.18
C LYS A 723 14.96 -10.17 -24.03
N PHE A 724 15.86 -9.45 -23.39
CA PHE A 724 16.63 -8.38 -24.02
C PHE A 724 18.11 -8.58 -23.73
N TYR A 725 18.95 -8.10 -24.63
CA TYR A 725 20.41 -8.20 -24.50
C TYR A 725 21.08 -6.88 -24.84
N ASP A 726 21.86 -6.36 -23.90
CA ASP A 726 22.75 -5.22 -24.16
C ASP A 726 24.02 -5.70 -24.86
N LEU A 727 24.19 -5.27 -26.11
CA LEU A 727 25.31 -5.65 -26.97
C LEU A 727 26.65 -5.02 -26.56
N VAL A 728 26.61 -3.91 -25.82
CA VAL A 728 27.79 -3.15 -25.36
C VAL A 728 28.25 -3.69 -24.01
N ASN A 729 27.36 -3.72 -23.02
CA ASN A 729 27.68 -4.21 -21.68
C ASN A 729 27.68 -5.75 -21.57
N ARG A 730 27.16 -6.45 -22.59
CA ARG A 730 27.10 -7.93 -22.68
C ARG A 730 26.30 -8.57 -21.55
N VAL A 731 25.22 -7.91 -21.14
CA VAL A 731 24.33 -8.32 -20.04
C VAL A 731 22.92 -8.54 -20.55
N GLU A 732 22.21 -9.43 -19.88
CA GLU A 732 20.79 -9.68 -20.12
C GLU A 732 19.93 -8.63 -19.42
N LEU A 733 18.80 -8.27 -20.02
CA LEU A 733 17.74 -7.52 -19.36
C LEU A 733 16.42 -8.28 -19.44
N LEU A 734 15.67 -8.24 -18.34
CA LEU A 734 14.36 -8.88 -18.20
C LEU A 734 13.34 -7.88 -17.62
N PRO A 735 12.06 -7.96 -18.00
CA PRO A 735 11.00 -7.31 -17.26
C PRO A 735 11.01 -7.72 -15.78
N LEU A 736 10.65 -6.79 -14.90
CA LEU A 736 10.70 -7.02 -13.44
C LEU A 736 9.93 -8.25 -12.96
N PHE A 737 8.81 -8.60 -13.59
CA PHE A 737 8.00 -9.75 -13.22
C PHE A 737 8.60 -11.10 -13.63
N GLN A 738 9.59 -11.11 -14.53
CA GLN A 738 10.33 -12.32 -14.92
C GLN A 738 11.57 -12.56 -14.05
N ILE A 739 11.94 -11.60 -13.22
CA ILE A 739 13.03 -11.74 -12.27
C ILE A 739 12.54 -12.56 -11.10
N ASP A 740 13.21 -13.67 -10.86
CA ASP A 740 12.92 -14.58 -9.76
C ASP A 740 14.02 -14.46 -8.69
N GLN A 741 15.07 -15.27 -8.82
CA GLN A 741 16.18 -15.37 -7.87
C GLN A 741 17.46 -14.65 -8.31
N GLN A 742 17.45 -13.98 -9.46
CA GLN A 742 18.61 -13.27 -10.00
C GLN A 742 18.89 -11.97 -9.22
N SER A 743 20.17 -11.57 -9.15
CA SER A 743 20.55 -10.20 -8.80
C SER A 743 20.34 -9.28 -10.00
N TYR A 744 19.89 -8.06 -9.75
CA TYR A 744 19.50 -7.14 -10.81
C TYR A 744 19.75 -5.67 -10.48
N HIS A 745 19.66 -4.83 -11.50
CA HIS A 745 19.66 -3.37 -11.39
C HIS A 745 18.42 -2.83 -12.08
N VAL A 746 17.53 -2.16 -11.34
CA VAL A 746 16.40 -1.43 -11.94
C VAL A 746 16.87 -0.09 -12.50
N TYR A 747 17.73 0.59 -11.73
CA TYR A 747 18.35 1.83 -12.13
C TYR A 747 19.80 1.62 -12.57
N VAL A 748 20.20 2.34 -13.61
CA VAL A 748 21.55 2.36 -14.17
C VAL A 748 22.04 3.79 -14.25
N LYS A 749 23.36 3.97 -14.46
CA LYS A 749 23.95 5.29 -14.56
C LYS A 749 24.19 5.68 -16.01
N LYS A 750 23.64 6.82 -16.41
CA LYS A 750 23.91 7.48 -17.68
C LYS A 750 25.31 8.10 -17.62
N GLY A 751 26.16 7.65 -18.53
CA GLY A 751 27.58 8.05 -18.61
C GLY A 751 27.86 9.22 -19.52
#